data_AF-A0A3R7P823-F1
#
_entry.id   AF-A0A3R7P823-F1
#
_cell.length_a   1.000
_cell.length_b   1.000
_cell.length_c   1.000
_cell.angle_alpha   90.00
_cell.angle_beta   90.00
_cell.angle_gamma   90.00
#
_symmetry.space_group_name_H-M   'P 1'
#
loop_
_entity.id
_entity.type
_entity.pdbx_description
1 polymer ?
#
loop_
_entity_poly.entity_id
_entity_poly.type
_entity_poly.pdbx_seq_one_letter_code
_entity_poly.pdbx_strand_id
1 'polypeptide(L)'
;MNVPGTQQGTSGFGLTMAMAPGGSTSSGNALAGESTTVNVGAKQRPAADLAEEEVLQYIVDNVNKVLSRKYSLVEFDAIQGVPLLQIVNDVFGTLSPPQQMDLEEVPIDEAAPRMMEFLTKTLGYRIPALMADSFAAGFMQAEPTIVYPTLYWVLSNMPQNEKRVYLARFLQRLDIPEAMRAQDEDVRALYQQYESLRTMFVQTHRRVDALRTAHADPAEARRKVTALEEERDRLQDYIQVAEKKLSGVPDKESLVNASKSLRAALEEESRLAEKRVELQQSLISAEQRGTEMQNRLQNLRRDAADGRVDVIVRRLRDEIQTNKMILEEQLPKELEQKRRENDELNKLISEPLDMQALTTENQKLDEALKKLQLQVKERQKPGEDGSTIATIKQQVERVARRKQEVLEMLTSLQADNSRTLNEMRDRENRINQLREAHQMLKGDEFRAFSNQVLAKKAASEGMRAKLSELRVEWGVLTFTENVLKAQFNDLDAEIGDLERKLGLQGYSRTMETLSKLTREKDTIEELKGKTLEELSRVVQDFTMAIRERRTKLAPLINELREVRHTASEVDQDWLSKKSHYEYQESLLMEDISKLERDVQTLRDETNLNESIYHRLQAQHTLITAQWDRLEGEREFAEIVKSGSDNPTEEELAHAAAAPGRSRKCTYCGKTTPTKGWLLYHLNKDHGVNVLTEKGFEHAIEDLQVRLREMQQRQLDIHENYEGNVQQVEWFNHLKRILEAKLHSIQTEEPHGSSSLDKDIQQVMGTAGAGGNGVDMLVLTGN
;
A
#
# COMPACT_ATOMS: atom_id res chain seq x y z
N MET A 1 48.59 -35.27 -10.93
CA MET A 1 49.10 -35.58 -9.57
C MET A 1 48.00 -35.19 -8.59
N ASN A 2 47.16 -36.16 -8.22
CA ASN A 2 47.20 -36.88 -6.93
C ASN A 2 46.25 -36.23 -5.90
N VAL A 3 44.99 -36.74 -5.85
CA VAL A 3 44.41 -37.56 -4.74
C VAL A 3 45.24 -37.53 -3.44
N PRO A 4 44.65 -37.38 -2.23
CA PRO A 4 43.57 -38.24 -1.67
C PRO A 4 42.52 -37.48 -0.82
N GLY A 5 41.37 -38.02 -0.40
CA GLY A 5 40.88 -39.41 -0.31
C GLY A 5 40.93 -39.92 1.14
N THR A 6 39.77 -40.05 1.81
CA THR A 6 39.41 -41.05 2.88
C THR A 6 38.08 -40.60 3.53
N GLN A 7 36.96 -41.32 3.46
CA GLN A 7 36.57 -42.64 3.99
C GLN A 7 36.35 -42.75 5.52
N GLN A 8 35.15 -43.27 5.86
CA GLN A 8 34.76 -44.02 7.07
C GLN A 8 34.64 -43.20 8.38
N GLY A 9 33.69 -43.42 9.28
CA GLY A 9 32.66 -44.44 9.42
C GLY A 9 32.27 -44.57 10.90
N THR A 10 31.00 -44.89 11.14
CA THR A 10 30.45 -45.70 12.26
C THR A 10 30.18 -45.12 13.66
N SER A 11 29.02 -45.59 14.17
CA SER A 11 28.50 -45.66 15.56
C SER A 11 27.91 -44.36 16.14
N GLY A 12 26.72 -44.31 16.75
CA GLY A 12 25.81 -45.34 17.25
C GLY A 12 25.24 -44.87 18.61
N PHE A 13 23.96 -45.16 18.88
CA PHE A 13 23.16 -44.80 20.09
C PHE A 13 22.67 -43.34 20.17
N GLY A 14 21.41 -43.03 20.48
CA GLY A 14 20.24 -43.85 20.78
C GLY A 14 19.03 -42.95 21.10
N LEU A 15 17.84 -43.48 20.81
CA LEU A 15 16.57 -43.33 21.55
C LEU A 15 15.88 -41.96 21.75
N THR A 16 14.58 -42.00 21.41
CA THR A 16 13.40 -41.31 21.96
C THR A 16 12.84 -40.03 21.30
N MET A 17 11.62 -40.25 20.78
CA MET A 17 10.38 -39.45 20.91
C MET A 17 10.29 -38.01 20.39
N ALA A 18 9.45 -37.90 19.35
CA ALA A 18 8.25 -37.06 19.26
C ALA A 18 8.37 -35.52 19.23
N MET A 19 7.70 -34.96 18.21
CA MET A 19 6.76 -33.81 18.22
C MET A 19 7.01 -32.91 17.01
N ALA A 20 5.93 -32.71 16.24
CA ALA A 20 5.86 -31.81 15.09
C ALA A 20 5.94 -30.33 15.51
N PRO A 21 6.31 -29.41 14.60
CA PRO A 21 5.87 -28.03 14.66
C PRO A 21 4.88 -27.74 13.51
N GLY A 22 3.70 -27.26 13.89
CA GLY A 22 2.71 -26.69 12.99
C GLY A 22 3.11 -25.28 12.55
N GLY A 23 3.02 -25.04 11.25
CA GLY A 23 3.17 -23.73 10.64
C GLY A 23 1.90 -22.89 10.81
N SER A 24 2.07 -21.71 11.39
CA SER A 24 1.09 -20.63 11.47
C SER A 24 0.97 -19.91 10.13
N THR A 25 -0.28 -19.63 9.79
CA THR A 25 -0.83 -18.97 8.61
C THR A 25 -0.47 -17.49 8.49
N SER A 26 -0.05 -17.06 7.29
CA SER A 26 -0.06 -15.67 6.84
C SER A 26 -1.21 -15.46 5.84
N SER A 27 -2.16 -14.59 6.21
CA SER A 27 -3.30 -14.18 5.40
C SER A 27 -2.91 -13.11 4.39
N GLY A 28 -3.12 -13.38 3.10
CA GLY A 28 -3.12 -12.40 2.01
C GLY A 28 -4.55 -12.18 1.51
N ASN A 29 -4.91 -10.91 1.33
CA ASN A 29 -6.13 -10.43 0.67
C ASN A 29 -6.15 -10.83 -0.81
N ALA A 30 -7.28 -11.32 -1.31
CA ALA A 30 -7.63 -11.31 -2.72
C ALA A 30 -9.11 -11.00 -2.91
N LEU A 31 -9.37 -10.20 -3.94
CA LEU A 31 -10.62 -9.57 -4.33
C LEU A 31 -11.69 -10.55 -4.84
N ALA A 32 -12.92 -10.02 -4.86
CA ALA A 32 -14.18 -10.66 -5.21
C ALA A 32 -14.24 -11.26 -6.63
N GLY A 33 -14.94 -12.39 -6.73
CA GLY A 33 -15.42 -12.97 -7.98
C GLY A 33 -16.33 -14.16 -7.67
N GLU A 34 -17.59 -14.05 -8.09
CA GLU A 34 -18.59 -15.12 -8.24
C GLU A 34 -18.77 -16.12 -7.09
N SER A 35 -19.94 -16.05 -6.45
CA SER A 35 -20.48 -17.11 -5.59
C SER A 35 -20.89 -18.34 -6.41
N THR A 36 -19.92 -18.98 -7.08
CA THR A 36 -19.95 -20.43 -7.27
C THR A 36 -19.65 -21.05 -5.92
N THR A 37 -20.68 -21.61 -5.29
CA THR A 37 -20.55 -22.51 -4.15
C THR A 37 -19.72 -23.72 -4.58
N VAL A 38 -18.39 -23.59 -4.49
CA VAL A 38 -17.49 -24.73 -4.49
C VAL A 38 -17.80 -25.52 -3.24
N ASN A 39 -18.47 -26.64 -3.45
CA ASN A 39 -18.87 -27.60 -2.43
C ASN A 39 -17.59 -28.20 -1.83
N VAL A 40 -16.99 -27.49 -0.86
CA VAL A 40 -15.95 -28.02 0.03
C VAL A 40 -16.55 -29.29 0.61
N GLY A 41 -15.97 -30.44 0.24
CA GLY A 41 -16.48 -31.77 0.55
C GLY A 41 -17.04 -31.84 1.96
N ALA A 42 -18.37 -31.79 2.05
CA ALA A 42 -19.08 -31.91 3.29
C ALA A 42 -18.70 -33.27 3.87
N LYS A 43 -17.88 -33.25 4.92
CA LYS A 43 -17.69 -34.41 5.77
C LYS A 43 -19.05 -34.64 6.43
N GLN A 44 -19.86 -35.49 5.79
CA GLN A 44 -21.26 -35.74 6.14
C GLN A 44 -21.35 -36.18 7.59
N ARG A 45 -22.25 -35.54 8.35
CA ARG A 45 -22.52 -35.88 9.75
C ARG A 45 -23.01 -37.33 9.84
N PRO A 46 -22.62 -38.08 10.88
CA PRO A 46 -23.14 -39.43 11.08
C PRO A 46 -24.68 -39.38 11.22
N ALA A 47 -25.38 -40.38 10.69
CA ALA A 47 -26.84 -40.48 10.70
C ALA A 47 -27.48 -40.40 12.11
N ALA A 48 -26.67 -40.49 13.18
CA ALA A 48 -27.11 -40.38 14.56
C ALA A 48 -27.45 -38.95 15.02
N ASP A 49 -27.03 -37.91 14.29
CA ASP A 49 -27.28 -36.49 14.65
C ASP A 49 -28.35 -35.82 13.76
N LEU A 50 -28.90 -36.55 12.79
CA LEU A 50 -29.91 -36.02 11.86
C LEU A 50 -31.31 -36.37 12.37
N ALA A 51 -32.24 -35.41 12.26
CA ALA A 51 -33.64 -35.68 12.58
C ALA A 51 -34.22 -36.72 11.60
N GLU A 52 -35.16 -37.54 12.05
CA GLU A 52 -35.81 -38.55 11.20
C GLU A 52 -36.45 -37.94 9.94
N GLU A 53 -36.94 -36.69 10.04
CA GLU A 53 -37.48 -35.91 8.92
C GLU A 53 -36.40 -35.58 7.87
N GLU A 54 -35.19 -35.20 8.28
CA GLU A 54 -34.08 -34.91 7.38
C GLU A 54 -33.56 -36.20 6.70
N VAL A 55 -33.56 -37.31 7.42
CA VAL A 55 -33.20 -38.64 6.89
C VAL A 55 -34.23 -39.08 5.84
N LEU A 56 -35.52 -38.95 6.13
CA LEU A 56 -36.59 -39.29 5.20
C LEU A 56 -36.54 -38.41 3.95
N GLN A 57 -36.40 -37.09 4.11
CA GLN A 57 -36.25 -36.15 2.99
C GLN A 57 -35.07 -36.54 2.10
N TYR A 58 -33.91 -36.82 2.71
CA TYR A 58 -32.72 -37.22 1.98
C TYR A 58 -32.91 -38.54 1.21
N ILE A 59 -33.59 -39.53 1.82
CA ILE A 59 -33.88 -40.80 1.15
C ILE A 59 -34.81 -40.54 -0.04
N VAL A 60 -35.92 -39.82 0.14
CA VAL A 60 -36.89 -39.54 -0.93
C VAL A 60 -36.22 -38.83 -2.11
N ASP A 61 -35.44 -37.78 -1.85
CA ASP A 61 -34.76 -37.03 -2.89
C ASP A 61 -33.77 -37.90 -3.70
N ASN A 62 -32.98 -38.73 -3.02
CA ASN A 62 -31.99 -39.56 -3.67
C ASN A 62 -32.59 -40.82 -4.32
N VAL A 63 -33.65 -41.40 -3.76
CA VAL A 63 -34.42 -42.49 -4.39
C VAL A 63 -35.07 -41.98 -5.68
N ASN A 64 -35.69 -40.80 -5.63
CA ASN A 64 -36.26 -40.16 -6.82
C ASN A 64 -35.20 -39.90 -7.88
N LYS A 65 -34.01 -39.44 -7.49
CA LYS A 65 -32.89 -39.20 -8.40
C LYS A 65 -32.32 -40.48 -9.01
N VAL A 66 -32.10 -41.52 -8.21
CA VAL A 66 -31.46 -42.78 -8.64
C VAL A 66 -32.42 -43.64 -9.47
N LEU A 67 -33.68 -43.76 -9.04
CA LEU A 67 -34.69 -44.56 -9.73
C LEU A 67 -35.53 -43.75 -10.73
N SER A 68 -35.25 -42.46 -10.90
CA SER A 68 -36.04 -41.52 -11.74
C SER A 68 -37.54 -41.50 -11.41
N ARG A 69 -37.90 -41.71 -10.13
CA ARG A 69 -39.28 -41.68 -9.59
C ARG A 69 -39.59 -40.29 -9.02
N LYS A 70 -40.85 -40.04 -8.65
CA LYS A 70 -41.34 -38.76 -8.09
C LYS A 70 -42.19 -38.95 -6.84
N TYR A 71 -41.69 -39.71 -5.87
CA TYR A 71 -42.37 -39.88 -4.59
C TYR A 71 -42.39 -38.56 -3.82
N SER A 72 -43.55 -38.20 -3.28
CA SER A 72 -43.65 -37.23 -2.18
C SER A 72 -43.29 -37.89 -0.84
N LEU A 73 -43.06 -37.09 0.21
CA LEU A 73 -42.74 -37.62 1.55
C LEU A 73 -43.88 -38.51 2.09
N VAL A 74 -45.13 -38.11 1.85
CA VAL A 74 -46.31 -38.85 2.28
C VAL A 74 -46.46 -40.15 1.48
N GLU A 75 -46.20 -40.11 0.18
CA GLU A 75 -46.27 -41.31 -0.66
C GLU A 75 -45.17 -42.30 -0.32
N PHE A 76 -43.96 -41.84 0.00
CA PHE A 76 -42.84 -42.72 0.37
C PHE A 76 -43.01 -43.31 1.77
N ASP A 77 -43.48 -42.54 2.75
CA ASP A 77 -43.74 -43.02 4.12
C ASP A 77 -44.90 -44.03 4.18
N ALA A 78 -45.84 -43.94 3.23
CA ALA A 78 -46.90 -44.93 3.04
C ALA A 78 -46.39 -46.27 2.47
N ILE A 79 -45.15 -46.36 1.98
CA ILE A 79 -44.56 -47.59 1.43
C ILE A 79 -43.86 -48.36 2.55
N GLN A 80 -44.50 -49.44 3.00
CA GLN A 80 -44.00 -50.30 4.07
C GLN A 80 -44.08 -51.77 3.66
N GLY A 81 -43.32 -52.66 4.31
CA GLY A 81 -43.34 -54.09 4.01
C GLY A 81 -42.58 -54.45 2.73
N VAL A 82 -43.08 -55.44 1.97
CA VAL A 82 -42.45 -55.95 0.74
C VAL A 82 -42.18 -54.86 -0.31
N PRO A 83 -43.10 -53.90 -0.56
CA PRO A 83 -42.83 -52.78 -1.46
C PRO A 83 -41.63 -51.91 -1.07
N LEU A 84 -41.36 -51.73 0.22
CA LEU A 84 -40.19 -50.98 0.69
C LEU A 84 -38.88 -51.75 0.42
N LEU A 85 -38.90 -53.07 0.64
CA LEU A 85 -37.77 -53.93 0.27
C LEU A 85 -37.55 -53.97 -1.24
N GLN A 86 -38.60 -53.86 -2.05
CA GLN A 86 -38.48 -53.77 -3.50
C GLN A 86 -37.76 -52.48 -3.90
N ILE A 87 -38.04 -51.35 -3.26
CA ILE A 87 -37.30 -50.10 -3.49
C ILE A 87 -35.82 -50.25 -3.13
N VAL A 88 -35.51 -50.88 -1.99
CA VAL A 88 -34.13 -51.18 -1.59
C VAL A 88 -33.45 -52.07 -2.64
N ASN A 89 -34.16 -53.08 -3.14
CA ASN A 89 -33.64 -54.00 -4.14
C ASN A 89 -33.44 -53.33 -5.51
N ASP A 90 -34.35 -52.44 -5.91
CA ASP A 90 -34.23 -51.64 -7.13
C ASP A 90 -32.99 -50.73 -7.04
N VAL A 91 -32.75 -50.11 -5.87
CA VAL A 91 -31.52 -49.34 -5.60
C VAL A 91 -30.28 -50.24 -5.72
N PHE A 92 -30.29 -51.46 -5.16
CA PHE A 92 -29.19 -52.41 -5.36
C PHE A 92 -29.04 -52.88 -6.81
N GLY A 93 -30.15 -53.01 -7.54
CA GLY A 93 -30.19 -53.35 -8.96
C GLY A 93 -29.49 -52.30 -9.83
N THR A 94 -29.56 -51.02 -9.46
CA THR A 94 -28.78 -49.97 -10.14
C THR A 94 -27.27 -50.12 -9.97
N LEU A 95 -26.82 -50.71 -8.84
CA LEU A 95 -25.40 -50.98 -8.57
C LEU A 95 -24.92 -52.28 -9.23
N SER A 96 -25.77 -53.31 -9.25
CA SER A 96 -25.43 -54.65 -9.74
C SER A 96 -26.64 -55.30 -10.43
N PRO A 97 -26.61 -55.45 -11.77
CA PRO A 97 -27.67 -56.15 -12.51
C PRO A 97 -28.02 -57.57 -11.99
N PRO A 98 -27.09 -58.43 -11.55
CA PRO A 98 -27.45 -59.75 -11.02
C PRO A 98 -28.15 -59.73 -9.64
N GLN A 99 -28.28 -58.55 -9.02
CA GLN A 99 -29.01 -58.37 -7.77
C GLN A 99 -30.46 -57.92 -8.00
N GLN A 100 -30.82 -57.50 -9.22
CA GLN A 100 -32.19 -57.14 -9.55
C GLN A 100 -33.09 -58.37 -9.49
N MET A 101 -34.09 -58.31 -8.62
CA MET A 101 -35.06 -59.39 -8.36
C MET A 101 -36.44 -58.77 -8.18
N ASP A 102 -37.47 -59.49 -8.59
CA ASP A 102 -38.85 -59.14 -8.26
C ASP A 102 -39.25 -59.90 -6.98
N LEU A 103 -39.50 -59.16 -5.90
CA LEU A 103 -39.84 -59.73 -4.60
C LEU A 103 -41.29 -60.25 -4.53
N GLU A 104 -42.11 -60.02 -5.58
CA GLU A 104 -43.43 -60.66 -5.69
C GLU A 104 -43.33 -62.13 -6.16
N GLU A 105 -42.29 -62.49 -6.90
CA GLU A 105 -42.10 -63.85 -7.46
C GLU A 105 -41.16 -64.73 -6.63
N VAL A 106 -40.23 -64.14 -5.87
CA VAL A 106 -39.21 -64.86 -5.07
C VAL A 106 -39.58 -64.87 -3.59
N PRO A 107 -39.50 -66.01 -2.88
CA PRO A 107 -39.78 -66.05 -1.45
C PRO A 107 -38.85 -65.12 -0.66
N ILE A 108 -39.43 -64.31 0.24
CA ILE A 108 -38.71 -63.33 1.07
C ILE A 108 -37.62 -64.01 1.90
N ASP A 109 -37.83 -65.26 2.31
CA ASP A 109 -36.89 -66.09 3.06
C ASP A 109 -35.60 -66.42 2.30
N GLU A 110 -35.61 -66.40 0.96
CA GLU A 110 -34.41 -66.57 0.12
C GLU A 110 -33.86 -65.23 -0.40
N ALA A 111 -34.74 -64.26 -0.67
CA ALA A 111 -34.36 -62.96 -1.20
C ALA A 111 -33.68 -62.05 -0.15
N ALA A 112 -34.23 -61.96 1.06
CA ALA A 112 -33.69 -61.13 2.14
C ALA A 112 -32.26 -61.52 2.56
N PRO A 113 -31.90 -62.81 2.79
CA PRO A 113 -30.51 -63.17 3.10
C PRO A 113 -29.55 -62.87 1.95
N ARG A 114 -29.99 -62.99 0.69
CA ARG A 114 -29.18 -62.60 -0.48
C ARG A 114 -28.93 -61.09 -0.55
N MET A 115 -29.95 -60.27 -0.25
CA MET A 115 -29.80 -58.81 -0.15
C MET A 115 -28.89 -58.41 1.02
N MET A 116 -29.01 -59.09 2.17
CA MET A 116 -28.14 -58.86 3.32
C MET A 116 -26.69 -59.28 3.05
N GLU A 117 -26.47 -60.39 2.34
CA GLU A 117 -25.14 -60.80 1.91
C GLU A 117 -24.51 -59.77 0.97
N PHE A 118 -25.28 -59.24 0.02
CA PHE A 118 -24.84 -58.17 -0.86
C PHE A 118 -24.48 -56.89 -0.08
N LEU A 119 -25.33 -56.49 0.88
CA LEU A 119 -25.11 -55.32 1.72
C LEU A 119 -23.86 -55.45 2.61
N THR A 120 -23.64 -56.63 3.22
CA THR A 120 -22.55 -56.84 4.19
C THR A 120 -21.23 -57.25 3.54
N LYS A 121 -21.24 -58.18 2.59
CA LYS A 121 -20.01 -58.71 1.95
C LYS A 121 -19.58 -57.88 0.75
N THR A 122 -20.51 -57.46 -0.10
CA THR A 122 -20.19 -56.76 -1.35
C THR A 122 -20.09 -55.24 -1.15
N LEU A 123 -21.08 -54.64 -0.49
CA LEU A 123 -21.08 -53.20 -0.18
C LEU A 123 -20.29 -52.87 1.09
N GLY A 124 -20.06 -53.82 2.00
CA GLY A 124 -19.24 -53.60 3.20
C GLY A 124 -19.95 -52.76 4.27
N TYR A 125 -21.29 -52.81 4.33
CA TYR A 125 -22.05 -52.19 5.41
C TYR A 125 -21.75 -52.89 6.74
N ARG A 126 -21.47 -52.10 7.78
CA ARG A 126 -21.23 -52.61 9.12
C ARG A 126 -22.50 -52.50 9.95
N ILE A 127 -23.06 -53.66 10.29
CA ILE A 127 -24.21 -53.73 11.18
C ILE A 127 -23.75 -53.30 12.59
N PRO A 128 -24.43 -52.35 13.25
CA PRO A 128 -24.13 -51.97 14.63
C PRO A 128 -24.20 -53.19 15.56
N ALA A 129 -23.18 -53.38 16.40
CA ALA A 129 -23.04 -54.56 17.26
C ALA A 129 -24.23 -54.79 18.21
N LEU A 130 -24.91 -53.71 18.62
CA LEU A 130 -26.10 -53.77 19.49
C LEU A 130 -27.32 -54.39 18.81
N MET A 131 -27.37 -54.39 17.47
CA MET A 131 -28.49 -54.88 16.68
C MET A 131 -28.13 -56.11 15.83
N ALA A 132 -26.98 -56.75 16.06
CA ALA A 132 -26.52 -57.86 15.23
C ALA A 132 -27.51 -59.04 15.19
N ASP A 133 -28.14 -59.37 16.32
CA ASP A 133 -29.09 -60.48 16.44
C ASP A 133 -30.50 -60.14 15.92
N SER A 134 -30.89 -58.86 15.99
CA SER A 134 -32.22 -58.37 15.56
C SER A 134 -32.25 -57.84 14.13
N PHE A 135 -31.10 -57.48 13.55
CA PHE A 135 -31.00 -56.86 12.22
C PHE A 135 -31.54 -57.77 11.11
N ALA A 136 -31.24 -59.07 11.16
CA ALA A 136 -31.74 -60.02 10.16
C ALA A 136 -33.27 -60.14 10.19
N ALA A 137 -33.85 -60.24 11.39
CA ALA A 137 -35.30 -60.31 11.57
C ALA A 137 -35.99 -58.99 11.17
N GLY A 138 -35.45 -57.85 11.59
CA GLY A 138 -36.06 -56.54 11.29
C GLY A 138 -35.86 -56.09 9.84
N PHE A 139 -34.78 -56.53 9.16
CA PHE A 139 -34.64 -56.34 7.70
C PHE A 139 -35.63 -57.22 6.93
N MET A 140 -35.86 -58.48 7.34
CA MET A 140 -36.89 -59.34 6.74
C MET A 140 -38.31 -58.78 6.93
N GLN A 141 -38.57 -58.12 8.06
CA GLN A 141 -39.87 -57.48 8.36
C GLN A 141 -40.03 -56.08 7.76
N ALA A 142 -39.01 -55.56 7.04
CA ALA A 142 -38.98 -54.23 6.45
C ALA A 142 -39.21 -53.09 7.47
N GLU A 143 -38.60 -53.18 8.65
CA GLU A 143 -38.76 -52.19 9.72
C GLU A 143 -38.11 -50.84 9.33
N PRO A 144 -38.85 -49.70 9.33
CA PRO A 144 -38.32 -48.40 8.91
C PRO A 144 -37.10 -47.95 9.72
N THR A 145 -37.05 -48.29 11.02
CA THR A 145 -35.93 -48.00 11.93
C THR A 145 -34.61 -48.65 11.50
N ILE A 146 -34.66 -49.68 10.65
CA ILE A 146 -33.49 -50.41 10.12
C ILE A 146 -33.30 -50.10 8.63
N VAL A 147 -34.40 -50.05 7.86
CA VAL A 147 -34.36 -49.84 6.42
C VAL A 147 -34.01 -48.38 6.07
N TYR A 148 -34.50 -47.38 6.79
CA TYR A 148 -34.19 -45.98 6.48
C TYR A 148 -32.71 -45.65 6.74
N PRO A 149 -32.09 -46.03 7.88
CA PRO A 149 -30.66 -45.81 8.07
C PRO A 149 -29.78 -46.56 7.05
N THR A 150 -30.20 -47.75 6.61
CA THR A 150 -29.47 -48.51 5.58
C THR A 150 -29.59 -47.85 4.21
N LEU A 151 -30.80 -47.44 3.80
CA LEU A 151 -31.01 -46.65 2.57
C LEU A 151 -30.24 -45.34 2.60
N TYR A 152 -30.28 -44.60 3.72
CA TYR A 152 -29.53 -43.38 3.91
C TYR A 152 -28.03 -43.63 3.70
N TRP A 153 -27.46 -44.68 4.30
CA TRP A 153 -26.04 -45.01 4.15
C TRP A 153 -25.68 -45.42 2.72
N VAL A 154 -26.53 -46.22 2.07
CA VAL A 154 -26.31 -46.71 0.69
C VAL A 154 -26.33 -45.53 -0.29
N LEU A 155 -27.33 -44.67 -0.18
CA LEU A 155 -27.53 -43.50 -1.05
C LEU A 155 -26.47 -42.42 -0.79
N SER A 156 -26.07 -42.21 0.47
CA SER A 156 -25.00 -41.27 0.82
C SER A 156 -23.65 -41.69 0.23
N ASN A 157 -23.38 -43.00 0.19
CA ASN A 157 -22.11 -43.56 -0.27
C ASN A 157 -22.20 -44.17 -1.68
N MET A 158 -23.20 -43.78 -2.49
CA MET A 158 -23.43 -44.34 -3.82
C MET A 158 -22.17 -44.44 -4.72
N PRO A 159 -21.32 -43.39 -4.88
CA PRO A 159 -20.13 -43.50 -5.73
C PRO A 159 -19.06 -44.44 -5.14
N GLN A 160 -19.00 -44.60 -3.82
CA GLN A 160 -18.12 -45.58 -3.20
C GLN A 160 -18.67 -47.00 -3.38
N ASN A 161 -19.98 -47.16 -3.31
CA ASN A 161 -20.67 -48.42 -3.50
C ASN A 161 -20.52 -48.93 -4.93
N GLU A 162 -20.61 -48.07 -5.94
CA GLU A 162 -20.28 -48.40 -7.34
C GLU A 162 -18.85 -48.92 -7.49
N LYS A 163 -17.87 -48.23 -6.88
CA LYS A 163 -16.47 -48.68 -6.87
C LYS A 163 -16.31 -50.03 -6.15
N ARG A 164 -17.00 -50.25 -5.02
CA ARG A 164 -16.94 -51.51 -4.25
C ARG A 164 -17.52 -52.67 -5.03
N VAL A 165 -18.68 -52.50 -5.68
CA VAL A 165 -19.29 -53.55 -6.52
C VAL A 165 -18.41 -53.86 -7.72
N TYR A 166 -17.88 -52.83 -8.40
CA TYR A 166 -16.94 -53.02 -9.50
C TYR A 166 -15.70 -53.82 -9.07
N LEU A 167 -15.11 -53.48 -7.91
CA LEU A 167 -13.94 -54.18 -7.37
C LEU A 167 -14.27 -55.59 -6.87
N ALA A 168 -15.44 -55.80 -6.25
CA ALA A 168 -15.84 -57.11 -5.73
C ALA A 168 -15.86 -58.18 -6.82
N ARG A 169 -16.33 -57.83 -8.04
CA ARG A 169 -16.31 -58.71 -9.21
C ARG A 169 -14.91 -59.23 -9.57
N PHE A 170 -13.86 -58.47 -9.29
CA PHE A 170 -12.48 -58.79 -9.69
C PHE A 170 -11.55 -59.16 -8.52
N LEU A 171 -11.92 -58.84 -7.28
CA LEU A 171 -11.09 -59.05 -6.09
C LEU A 171 -11.55 -60.21 -5.20
N GLN A 172 -12.75 -60.77 -5.43
CA GLN A 172 -13.20 -61.97 -4.72
C GLN A 172 -12.27 -63.14 -5.03
N ARG A 173 -11.76 -63.79 -3.99
CA ARG A 173 -10.84 -64.92 -4.13
C ARG A 173 -11.62 -66.14 -4.61
N LEU A 174 -11.06 -66.87 -5.57
CA LEU A 174 -11.50 -68.23 -5.83
C LEU A 174 -10.87 -69.11 -4.76
N ASP A 175 -11.67 -69.57 -3.81
CA ASP A 175 -11.21 -70.46 -2.74
C ASP A 175 -11.03 -71.88 -3.28
N ILE A 176 -9.88 -72.13 -3.91
CA ILE A 176 -9.48 -73.47 -4.37
C ILE A 176 -8.89 -74.22 -3.18
N PRO A 177 -9.47 -75.38 -2.77
CA PRO A 177 -8.99 -76.16 -1.63
C PRO A 177 -7.49 -76.49 -1.73
N GLU A 178 -6.78 -76.34 -0.61
CA GLU A 178 -5.32 -76.55 -0.54
C GLU A 178 -4.89 -77.96 -0.94
N ALA A 179 -5.78 -78.95 -0.78
CA ALA A 179 -5.54 -80.33 -1.19
C ALA A 179 -5.30 -80.48 -2.71
N MET A 180 -6.02 -79.73 -3.56
CA MET A 180 -5.79 -79.73 -5.02
C MET A 180 -4.56 -78.89 -5.40
N ARG A 181 -4.28 -77.80 -4.67
CA ARG A 181 -3.09 -76.95 -4.89
C ARG A 181 -1.77 -77.61 -4.46
N ALA A 182 -1.83 -78.64 -3.61
CA ALA A 182 -0.66 -79.37 -3.13
C ALA A 182 -0.32 -80.61 -3.97
N GLN A 183 -1.28 -81.12 -4.75
CA GLN A 183 -1.10 -82.32 -5.57
C GLN A 183 -0.62 -81.99 -6.99
N ASP A 184 -1.12 -80.89 -7.59
CA ASP A 184 -0.80 -80.49 -8.96
C ASP A 184 0.00 -79.18 -9.01
N GLU A 185 1.27 -79.27 -9.45
CA GLU A 185 2.18 -78.13 -9.54
C GLU A 185 1.73 -77.09 -10.59
N ASP A 186 1.10 -77.53 -11.68
CA ASP A 186 0.57 -76.62 -12.71
C ASP A 186 -0.58 -75.74 -12.19
N VAL A 187 -1.46 -76.31 -11.36
CA VAL A 187 -2.57 -75.58 -10.73
C VAL A 187 -2.04 -74.58 -9.70
N ARG A 188 -0.97 -74.95 -8.99
CA ARG A 188 -0.26 -74.06 -8.06
C ARG A 188 0.39 -72.88 -8.78
N ALA A 189 1.09 -73.12 -9.89
CA ALA A 189 1.72 -72.09 -10.70
C ALA A 189 0.67 -71.13 -11.32
N LEU A 190 -0.44 -71.67 -11.83
CA LEU A 190 -1.54 -70.86 -12.38
C LEU A 190 -2.22 -70.00 -11.30
N TYR A 191 -2.40 -70.54 -10.10
CA TYR A 191 -2.96 -69.79 -8.97
C TYR A 191 -2.00 -68.69 -8.48
N GLN A 192 -0.69 -68.92 -8.47
CA GLN A 192 0.31 -67.87 -8.19
C GLN A 192 0.29 -66.77 -9.26
N GLN A 193 0.15 -67.14 -10.53
CA GLN A 193 -0.01 -66.18 -11.62
C GLN A 193 -1.29 -65.36 -11.44
N TYR A 194 -2.41 -65.99 -11.07
CA TYR A 194 -3.66 -65.31 -10.74
C TYR A 194 -3.50 -64.29 -9.59
N GLU A 195 -2.85 -64.67 -8.49
CA GLU A 195 -2.60 -63.74 -7.36
C GLU A 195 -1.67 -62.58 -7.74
N SER A 196 -0.65 -62.84 -8.56
CA SER A 196 0.25 -61.80 -9.07
C SER A 196 -0.49 -60.80 -9.98
N LEU A 197 -1.33 -61.28 -10.90
CA LEU A 197 -2.17 -60.46 -11.78
C LEU A 197 -3.17 -59.63 -10.98
N ARG A 198 -3.78 -60.21 -9.93
CA ARG A 198 -4.69 -59.48 -9.03
C ARG A 198 -3.97 -58.34 -8.31
N THR A 199 -2.73 -58.55 -7.89
CA THR A 199 -1.91 -57.53 -7.23
C THR A 199 -1.54 -56.40 -8.19
N MET A 200 -1.14 -56.73 -9.43
CA MET A 200 -0.89 -55.74 -10.48
C MET A 200 -2.15 -54.96 -10.85
N PHE A 201 -3.32 -55.61 -10.89
CA PHE A 201 -4.60 -54.94 -11.11
C PHE A 201 -4.90 -53.91 -10.02
N VAL A 202 -4.72 -54.24 -8.73
CA VAL A 202 -4.96 -53.28 -7.64
C VAL A 202 -4.02 -52.06 -7.75
N GLN A 203 -2.74 -52.27 -8.06
CA GLN A 203 -1.77 -51.18 -8.21
C GLN A 203 -2.11 -50.27 -9.41
N THR A 204 -2.41 -50.87 -10.56
CA THR A 204 -2.77 -50.12 -11.77
C THR A 204 -4.10 -49.39 -11.62
N HIS A 205 -5.12 -50.04 -11.03
CA HIS A 205 -6.41 -49.41 -10.73
C HIS A 205 -6.26 -48.22 -9.79
N ARG A 206 -5.46 -48.34 -8.70
CA ARG A 206 -5.18 -47.21 -7.80
C ARG A 206 -4.50 -46.05 -8.54
N ARG A 207 -3.53 -46.34 -9.41
CA ARG A 207 -2.87 -45.33 -10.23
C ARG A 207 -3.84 -44.64 -11.20
N VAL A 208 -4.71 -45.42 -11.86
CA VAL A 208 -5.72 -44.88 -12.80
C VAL A 208 -6.76 -44.04 -12.07
N ASP A 209 -7.24 -44.47 -10.89
CA ASP A 209 -8.19 -43.68 -10.09
C ASP A 209 -7.54 -42.37 -9.63
N ALA A 210 -6.28 -42.41 -9.17
CA ALA A 210 -5.53 -41.21 -8.82
C ALA A 210 -5.32 -40.25 -10.00
N LEU A 211 -5.06 -40.77 -11.20
CA LEU A 211 -4.95 -39.96 -12.42
C LEU A 211 -6.31 -39.39 -12.84
N ARG A 212 -7.39 -40.18 -12.74
CA ARG A 212 -8.75 -39.74 -13.06
C ARG A 212 -9.24 -38.66 -12.10
N THR A 213 -8.86 -38.70 -10.83
CA THR A 213 -9.17 -37.62 -9.88
C THR A 213 -8.25 -36.40 -10.07
N ALA A 214 -7.01 -36.61 -10.51
CA ALA A 214 -6.07 -35.51 -10.80
C ALA A 214 -6.44 -34.72 -12.06
N HIS A 215 -7.04 -35.38 -13.06
CA HIS A 215 -7.48 -34.75 -14.30
C HIS A 215 -8.98 -34.47 -14.26
N ALA A 216 -9.35 -33.18 -14.15
CA ALA A 216 -10.73 -32.74 -14.28
C ALA A 216 -11.28 -33.04 -15.70
N ASP A 217 -12.59 -33.21 -15.80
CA ASP A 217 -13.27 -33.44 -17.07
C ASP A 217 -13.12 -32.20 -17.98
N PRO A 218 -12.54 -32.33 -19.19
CA PRO A 218 -12.40 -31.22 -20.12
C PRO A 218 -13.72 -30.77 -20.75
N ALA A 219 -14.87 -31.37 -20.43
CA ALA A 219 -16.16 -31.01 -21.01
C ALA A 219 -16.52 -29.52 -20.83
N GLU A 220 -16.32 -28.95 -19.63
CA GLU A 220 -16.62 -27.52 -19.40
C GLU A 220 -15.65 -26.61 -20.16
N ALA A 221 -14.36 -26.98 -20.19
CA ALA A 221 -13.37 -26.25 -20.96
C ALA A 221 -13.71 -26.29 -22.47
N ARG A 222 -14.10 -27.45 -23.00
CA ARG A 222 -14.56 -27.59 -24.39
C ARG A 222 -15.78 -26.71 -24.66
N ARG A 223 -16.77 -26.69 -23.77
CA ARG A 223 -17.96 -25.82 -23.89
C ARG A 223 -17.61 -24.33 -23.89
N LYS A 224 -16.67 -23.91 -23.03
CA LYS A 224 -16.17 -22.53 -23.00
C LYS A 224 -15.43 -22.17 -24.28
N VAL A 225 -14.58 -23.06 -24.78
CA VAL A 225 -13.87 -22.86 -26.06
C VAL A 225 -14.84 -22.75 -27.22
N THR A 226 -15.83 -23.64 -27.34
CA THR A 226 -16.83 -23.56 -28.41
C THR A 226 -17.65 -22.27 -28.32
N ALA A 227 -18.02 -21.82 -27.11
CA ALA A 227 -18.73 -20.55 -26.92
C ALA A 227 -17.87 -19.34 -27.35
N LEU A 228 -16.57 -19.35 -27.06
CA LEU A 228 -15.62 -18.31 -27.50
C LEU A 228 -15.38 -18.35 -29.02
N GLU A 229 -15.36 -19.54 -29.62
CA GLU A 229 -15.28 -19.69 -31.09
C GLU A 229 -16.54 -19.13 -31.76
N GLU A 230 -17.72 -19.42 -31.24
CA GLU A 230 -19.00 -18.84 -31.69
C GLU A 230 -19.05 -17.31 -31.49
N GLU A 231 -18.47 -16.79 -30.40
CA GLU A 231 -18.35 -15.35 -30.18
C GLU A 231 -17.39 -14.70 -31.18
N ARG A 232 -16.22 -15.32 -31.43
CA ARG A 232 -15.27 -14.87 -32.46
C ARG A 232 -15.95 -14.80 -33.82
N ASP A 233 -16.68 -15.84 -34.22
CA ASP A 233 -17.32 -15.89 -35.53
C ASP A 233 -18.41 -14.81 -35.66
N ARG A 234 -19.21 -14.59 -34.61
CA ARG A 234 -20.17 -13.47 -34.55
C ARG A 234 -19.48 -12.11 -34.67
N LEU A 235 -18.35 -11.90 -33.98
CA LEU A 235 -17.58 -10.65 -34.08
C LEU A 235 -16.98 -10.46 -35.48
N GLN A 236 -16.49 -11.53 -36.12
CA GLN A 236 -16.01 -11.47 -37.50
C GLN A 236 -17.13 -11.09 -38.47
N ASP A 237 -18.33 -11.64 -38.30
CA ASP A 237 -19.49 -11.26 -39.11
C ASP A 237 -19.87 -9.78 -38.91
N TYR A 238 -19.83 -9.28 -37.67
CA TYR A 238 -20.05 -7.86 -37.40
C TYR A 238 -18.99 -6.96 -38.05
N ILE A 239 -17.72 -7.37 -38.04
CA ILE A 239 -16.64 -6.66 -38.73
C ILE A 239 -16.90 -6.67 -40.24
N GLN A 240 -17.26 -7.80 -40.84
CA GLN A 240 -17.55 -7.87 -42.27
C GLN A 240 -18.74 -6.97 -42.66
N VAL A 241 -19.80 -6.93 -41.86
CA VAL A 241 -20.94 -6.03 -42.08
C VAL A 241 -20.52 -4.56 -41.95
N ALA A 242 -19.69 -4.23 -40.97
CA ALA A 242 -19.16 -2.88 -40.78
C ALA A 242 -18.25 -2.46 -41.95
N GLU A 243 -17.35 -3.33 -42.41
CA GLU A 243 -16.45 -3.07 -43.54
C GLU A 243 -17.21 -2.89 -44.86
N LYS A 244 -18.28 -3.67 -45.07
CA LYS A 244 -19.18 -3.50 -46.22
C LYS A 244 -19.84 -2.12 -46.21
N LYS A 245 -20.35 -1.67 -45.05
CA LYS A 245 -20.92 -0.32 -44.89
C LYS A 245 -19.88 0.79 -45.11
N LEU A 246 -18.62 0.53 -44.74
CA LEU A 246 -17.52 1.50 -44.88
C LEU A 246 -16.91 1.55 -46.29
N SER A 247 -17.32 0.68 -47.21
CA SER A 247 -16.76 0.62 -48.57
C SER A 247 -17.02 1.86 -49.43
N GLY A 248 -18.09 2.62 -49.13
CA GLY A 248 -18.48 3.82 -49.89
C GLY A 248 -17.84 5.12 -49.40
N VAL A 249 -16.94 5.08 -48.42
CA VAL A 249 -16.35 6.28 -47.81
C VAL A 249 -15.03 6.63 -48.54
N PRO A 250 -14.81 7.89 -48.95
CA PRO A 250 -13.54 8.33 -49.51
C PRO A 250 -12.41 8.19 -48.49
N ASP A 251 -11.22 7.81 -48.96
CA ASP A 251 -10.00 7.59 -48.15
C ASP A 251 -10.22 6.67 -46.92
N LYS A 252 -10.88 5.53 -47.13
CA LYS A 252 -11.22 4.53 -46.11
C LYS A 252 -10.07 4.23 -45.13
N GLU A 253 -8.87 3.95 -45.64
CA GLU A 253 -7.75 3.51 -44.80
C GLU A 253 -7.23 4.63 -43.89
N SER A 254 -7.16 5.86 -44.38
CA SER A 254 -6.71 7.00 -43.57
C SER A 254 -7.72 7.33 -42.47
N LEU A 255 -9.02 7.30 -42.79
CA LEU A 255 -10.10 7.53 -41.83
C LEU A 255 -10.14 6.45 -40.74
N VAL A 256 -9.98 5.17 -41.10
CA VAL A 256 -9.95 4.07 -40.13
C VAL A 256 -8.75 4.21 -39.20
N ASN A 257 -7.57 4.52 -39.73
CA ASN A 257 -6.38 4.72 -38.92
C ASN A 257 -6.51 5.92 -37.97
N ALA A 258 -7.00 7.06 -38.47
CA ALA A 258 -7.29 8.23 -37.63
C ALA A 258 -8.32 7.91 -36.53
N SER A 259 -9.37 7.17 -36.87
CA SER A 259 -10.42 6.77 -35.92
C SER A 259 -9.90 5.77 -34.87
N LYS A 260 -9.01 4.85 -35.27
CA LYS A 260 -8.34 3.91 -34.36
C LYS A 260 -7.43 4.64 -33.38
N SER A 261 -6.65 5.62 -33.85
CA SER A 261 -5.83 6.49 -33.00
C SER A 261 -6.67 7.32 -32.05
N LEU A 262 -7.78 7.90 -32.52
CA LEU A 262 -8.72 8.65 -31.67
C LEU A 262 -9.35 7.75 -30.60
N ARG A 263 -9.79 6.53 -30.96
CA ARG A 263 -10.35 5.58 -30.00
C ARG A 263 -9.35 5.21 -28.91
N ALA A 264 -8.11 4.92 -29.28
CA ALA A 264 -7.04 4.62 -28.32
C ALA A 264 -6.75 5.82 -27.40
N ALA A 265 -6.76 7.04 -27.93
CA ALA A 265 -6.58 8.26 -27.12
C ALA A 265 -7.73 8.48 -26.13
N LEU A 266 -8.98 8.26 -26.53
CA LEU A 266 -10.15 8.36 -25.65
C LEU A 266 -10.16 7.28 -24.56
N GLU A 267 -9.78 6.04 -24.89
CA GLU A 267 -9.63 4.95 -23.92
C GLU A 267 -8.55 5.30 -22.88
N GLU A 268 -7.41 5.86 -23.31
CA GLU A 268 -6.34 6.27 -22.41
C GLU A 268 -6.74 7.48 -21.56
N GLU A 269 -7.42 8.49 -22.13
CA GLU A 269 -7.96 9.62 -21.38
C GLU A 269 -8.90 9.17 -20.26
N SER A 270 -9.82 8.23 -20.55
CA SER A 270 -10.72 7.66 -19.55
C SER A 270 -9.97 6.91 -18.46
N ARG A 271 -8.98 6.08 -18.81
CA ARG A 271 -8.15 5.35 -17.83
C ARG A 271 -7.36 6.31 -16.94
N LEU A 272 -6.77 7.35 -17.52
CA LEU A 272 -6.02 8.36 -16.76
C LEU A 272 -6.94 9.16 -15.84
N ALA A 273 -8.15 9.50 -16.29
CA ALA A 273 -9.14 10.19 -15.47
C ALA A 273 -9.58 9.35 -14.28
N GLU A 274 -9.93 8.08 -14.51
CA GLU A 274 -10.25 7.12 -13.44
C GLU A 274 -9.08 6.96 -12.48
N LYS A 275 -7.86 6.75 -13.01
CA LYS A 275 -6.66 6.58 -12.19
C LYS A 275 -6.34 7.82 -11.35
N ARG A 276 -6.56 9.01 -11.90
CA ARG A 276 -6.39 10.27 -11.17
C ARG A 276 -7.35 10.34 -10.00
N VAL A 277 -8.62 10.00 -10.20
CA VAL A 277 -9.62 9.99 -9.12
C VAL A 277 -9.25 8.96 -8.05
N GLU A 278 -8.83 7.75 -8.44
CA GLU A 278 -8.35 6.72 -7.49
C GLU A 278 -7.19 7.24 -6.64
N LEU A 279 -6.17 7.84 -7.26
CA LEU A 279 -5.01 8.36 -6.56
C LEU A 279 -5.36 9.52 -5.64
N GLN A 280 -6.26 10.42 -6.06
CA GLN A 280 -6.77 11.50 -5.22
C GLN A 280 -7.51 10.97 -4.00
N GLN A 281 -8.42 10.00 -4.17
CA GLN A 281 -9.14 9.39 -3.06
C GLN A 281 -8.23 8.58 -2.14
N SER A 282 -7.23 7.88 -2.70
CA SER A 282 -6.21 7.18 -1.91
C SER A 282 -5.36 8.15 -1.08
N LEU A 283 -5.00 9.32 -1.63
CA LEU A 283 -4.26 10.35 -0.91
C LEU A 283 -5.09 10.89 0.26
N ILE A 284 -6.34 11.28 0.00
CA ILE A 284 -7.27 11.75 1.04
C ILE A 284 -7.45 10.69 2.13
N SER A 285 -7.61 9.42 1.75
CA SER A 285 -7.74 8.31 2.71
C SER A 285 -6.48 8.11 3.55
N ALA A 286 -5.30 8.27 2.96
CA ALA A 286 -4.02 8.17 3.67
C ALA A 286 -3.82 9.35 4.63
N GLU A 287 -4.19 10.56 4.22
CA GLU A 287 -4.18 11.77 5.07
C GLU A 287 -5.14 11.60 6.25
N GLN A 288 -6.39 11.18 5.99
CA GLN A 288 -7.38 10.87 7.03
C GLN A 288 -6.85 9.82 8.00
N ARG A 289 -6.21 8.75 7.52
CA ARG A 289 -5.54 7.77 8.40
C ARG A 289 -4.42 8.40 9.22
N GLY A 290 -3.65 9.33 8.65
CA GLY A 290 -2.67 10.12 9.37
C GLY A 290 -3.29 10.95 10.51
N THR A 291 -4.43 11.60 10.27
CA THR A 291 -5.17 12.33 11.30
C THR A 291 -5.69 11.40 12.40
N GLU A 292 -6.16 10.21 12.03
CA GLU A 292 -6.62 9.19 12.97
C GLU A 292 -5.50 8.67 13.88
N MET A 293 -4.29 8.48 13.34
CA MET A 293 -3.13 8.14 14.18
C MET A 293 -2.82 9.25 15.19
N GLN A 294 -3.03 10.52 14.82
CA GLN A 294 -2.84 11.65 15.73
C GLN A 294 -3.91 11.70 16.82
N ASN A 295 -5.18 11.44 16.49
CA ASN A 295 -6.26 11.29 17.47
C ASN A 295 -5.90 10.20 18.50
N ARG A 296 -5.44 9.03 18.02
CA ARG A 296 -5.00 7.92 18.89
C ARG A 296 -3.82 8.31 19.78
N LEU A 297 -2.84 9.05 19.26
CA LEU A 297 -1.71 9.53 20.04
C LEU A 297 -2.14 10.55 21.11
N GLN A 298 -3.07 11.45 20.79
CA GLN A 298 -3.64 12.39 21.75
C GLN A 298 -4.39 11.64 22.86
N ASN A 299 -5.24 10.67 22.50
CA ASN A 299 -5.96 9.83 23.45
C ASN A 299 -5.00 9.02 24.33
N LEU A 300 -3.96 8.41 23.75
CA LEU A 300 -2.93 7.68 24.49
C LEU A 300 -2.20 8.58 25.50
N ARG A 301 -1.82 9.80 25.12
CA ARG A 301 -1.18 10.77 26.04
C ARG A 301 -2.13 11.17 27.18
N ARG A 302 -3.42 11.34 26.90
CA ARG A 302 -4.45 11.63 27.92
C ARG A 302 -4.64 10.45 28.87
N ASP A 303 -4.74 9.24 28.32
CA ASP A 303 -4.93 8.01 29.07
C ASP A 303 -3.70 7.69 29.94
N ALA A 304 -2.49 7.95 29.43
CA ALA A 304 -1.24 7.84 30.19
C ALA A 304 -1.15 8.83 31.35
N ALA A 305 -1.72 10.03 31.21
CA ALA A 305 -1.77 11.03 32.29
C ALA A 305 -2.72 10.61 33.42
N ASP A 306 -3.82 9.91 33.10
CA ASP A 306 -4.77 9.41 34.09
C ASP A 306 -4.28 8.15 34.82
N GLY A 307 -3.51 7.28 34.15
CA GLY A 307 -2.93 6.04 34.71
C GLY A 307 -3.94 4.99 35.19
N ARG A 308 -5.24 5.27 35.11
CA ARG A 308 -6.34 4.45 35.63
C ARG A 308 -6.98 3.61 34.53
N VAL A 309 -6.62 2.33 34.48
CA VAL A 309 -7.09 1.35 33.47
C VAL A 309 -8.62 1.31 33.36
N ASP A 310 -9.36 1.37 34.48
CA ASP A 310 -10.83 1.29 34.46
C ASP A 310 -11.51 2.45 33.73
N VAL A 311 -10.91 3.64 33.76
CA VAL A 311 -11.44 4.83 33.07
C VAL A 311 -11.13 4.75 31.58
N ILE A 312 -9.90 4.32 31.24
CA ILE A 312 -9.46 4.10 29.86
C ILE A 312 -10.35 3.07 29.17
N VAL A 313 -10.58 1.91 29.81
CA VAL A 313 -11.43 0.84 29.26
C VAL A 313 -12.88 1.30 29.06
N ARG A 314 -13.42 2.12 29.97
CA ARG A 314 -14.77 2.68 29.81
C ARG A 314 -14.85 3.60 28.60
N ARG A 315 -13.92 4.55 28.43
CA ARG A 315 -13.87 5.42 27.25
C ARG A 315 -13.71 4.62 25.96
N LEU A 316 -12.81 3.63 25.93
CA LEU A 316 -12.63 2.78 24.74
C LEU A 316 -13.90 1.99 24.39
N ARG A 317 -14.66 1.52 25.38
CA ARG A 317 -15.95 0.86 25.13
C ARG A 317 -16.97 1.83 24.54
N ASP A 318 -17.02 3.05 25.04
CA ASP A 318 -17.92 4.08 24.51
C ASP A 318 -17.56 4.42 23.05
N GLU A 319 -16.27 4.58 22.73
CA GLU A 319 -15.78 4.81 21.35
C GLU A 319 -16.04 3.59 20.43
N ILE A 320 -15.85 2.37 20.93
CA ILE A 320 -16.19 1.16 20.17
C ILE A 320 -17.69 1.12 19.89
N GLN A 321 -18.54 1.46 20.86
CA GLN A 321 -19.98 1.45 20.69
C GLN A 321 -20.45 2.53 19.70
N THR A 322 -19.87 3.75 19.73
CA THR A 322 -20.20 4.78 18.75
C THR A 322 -19.78 4.39 17.35
N ASN A 323 -18.57 3.85 17.17
CA ASN A 323 -18.10 3.34 15.87
C ASN A 323 -18.96 2.16 15.39
N LYS A 324 -19.35 1.25 16.28
CA LYS A 324 -20.23 0.12 15.96
C LYS A 324 -21.59 0.58 15.43
N MET A 325 -22.18 1.62 16.04
CA MET A 325 -23.45 2.19 15.54
C MET A 325 -23.33 2.69 14.10
N ILE A 326 -22.21 3.30 13.72
CA ILE A 326 -21.98 3.81 12.36
C ILE A 326 -21.69 2.64 11.39
N LEU A 327 -20.85 1.68 11.81
CA LEU A 327 -20.38 0.56 10.98
C LEU A 327 -21.44 -0.52 10.74
N GLU A 328 -22.36 -0.76 11.66
CA GLU A 328 -23.39 -1.80 11.50
C GLU A 328 -24.63 -1.30 10.74
N GLU A 329 -25.02 -0.04 10.92
CA GLU A 329 -26.30 0.46 10.41
C GLU A 329 -26.15 1.39 9.20
N GLN A 330 -25.30 2.40 9.29
CA GLN A 330 -25.28 3.52 8.34
C GLN A 330 -24.32 3.29 7.18
N LEU A 331 -23.06 2.99 7.49
CA LEU A 331 -21.99 2.91 6.50
C LEU A 331 -22.16 1.77 5.47
N PRO A 332 -22.62 0.56 5.86
CA PRO A 332 -22.89 -0.50 4.88
C PRO A 332 -24.02 -0.13 3.92
N LYS A 333 -25.09 0.50 4.42
CA LYS A 333 -26.23 0.92 3.58
C LYS A 333 -25.83 1.98 2.58
N GLU A 334 -25.09 3.00 3.02
CA GLU A 334 -24.57 4.05 2.14
C GLU A 334 -23.60 3.47 1.11
N LEU A 335 -22.71 2.57 1.51
CA LEU A 335 -21.77 1.91 0.60
C LEU A 335 -22.46 1.05 -0.45
N GLU A 336 -23.43 0.22 -0.05
CA GLU A 336 -24.22 -0.58 -0.98
C GLU A 336 -25.04 0.29 -1.93
N GLN A 337 -25.63 1.38 -1.42
CA GLN A 337 -26.35 2.33 -2.25
C GLN A 337 -25.42 2.95 -3.30
N LYS A 338 -24.23 3.43 -2.91
CA LYS A 338 -23.25 4.00 -3.85
C LYS A 338 -22.73 2.98 -4.86
N ARG A 339 -22.53 1.73 -4.45
CA ARG A 339 -22.18 0.64 -5.38
C ARG A 339 -23.29 0.43 -6.41
N ARG A 340 -24.54 0.30 -5.97
CA ARG A 340 -25.69 0.13 -6.88
C ARG A 340 -25.86 1.34 -7.81
N GLU A 341 -25.74 2.56 -7.30
CA GLU A 341 -25.80 3.78 -8.12
C GLU A 341 -24.73 3.75 -9.22
N ASN A 342 -23.48 3.41 -8.88
CA ASN A 342 -22.40 3.29 -9.86
C ASN A 342 -22.63 2.14 -10.83
N ASP A 343 -23.09 0.98 -10.37
CA ASP A 343 -23.35 -0.19 -11.22
C ASP A 343 -24.45 0.11 -12.24
N GLU A 344 -25.55 0.77 -11.82
CA GLU A 344 -26.63 1.17 -12.73
C GLU A 344 -26.20 2.28 -13.71
N LEU A 345 -25.40 3.24 -13.26
CA LEU A 345 -24.83 4.25 -14.16
C LEU A 345 -23.85 3.63 -15.18
N ASN A 346 -23.05 2.64 -14.74
CA ASN A 346 -22.13 1.89 -15.60
C ASN A 346 -22.88 1.03 -16.64
N LYS A 347 -24.02 0.45 -16.27
CA LYS A 347 -24.91 -0.21 -17.24
C LYS A 347 -25.50 0.79 -18.23
N LEU A 348 -25.97 1.95 -17.75
CA LEU A 348 -26.59 2.98 -18.59
C LEU A 348 -25.62 3.56 -19.64
N ILE A 349 -24.32 3.61 -19.37
CA ILE A 349 -23.30 4.04 -20.36
C ILE A 349 -22.82 2.90 -21.26
N SER A 350 -22.92 1.64 -20.84
CA SER A 350 -22.44 0.47 -21.61
C SER A 350 -23.50 -0.10 -22.54
N GLU A 351 -24.76 -0.02 -22.16
CA GLU A 351 -25.92 -0.45 -22.95
C GLU A 351 -26.59 0.73 -23.66
N PRO A 352 -27.25 0.53 -24.81
CA PRO A 352 -28.03 1.58 -25.45
C PRO A 352 -29.22 1.98 -24.57
N LEU A 353 -29.45 3.28 -24.41
CA LEU A 353 -30.51 3.83 -23.56
C LEU A 353 -31.91 3.51 -24.09
N ASP A 354 -32.68 2.70 -23.34
CA ASP A 354 -34.12 2.55 -23.49
C ASP A 354 -34.89 3.38 -22.44
N MET A 355 -35.26 4.60 -22.81
CA MET A 355 -36.01 5.50 -21.93
C MET A 355 -37.45 5.00 -21.67
N GLN A 356 -38.03 4.18 -22.55
CA GLN A 356 -39.38 3.65 -22.34
C GLN A 356 -39.39 2.62 -21.21
N ALA A 357 -38.40 1.72 -21.17
CA ALA A 357 -38.24 0.79 -20.07
C ALA A 357 -38.16 1.53 -18.71
N LEU A 358 -37.27 2.53 -18.59
CA LEU A 358 -37.10 3.33 -17.38
C LEU A 358 -38.35 4.11 -16.97
N THR A 359 -39.08 4.68 -17.92
CA THR A 359 -40.32 5.42 -17.61
C THR A 359 -41.44 4.49 -17.17
N THR A 360 -41.58 3.31 -17.78
CA THR A 360 -42.55 2.31 -17.32
C THR A 360 -42.20 1.73 -15.97
N GLU A 361 -40.91 1.54 -15.67
CA GLU A 361 -40.46 1.12 -14.34
C GLU A 361 -40.76 2.19 -13.28
N ASN A 362 -40.47 3.47 -13.57
CA ASN A 362 -40.83 4.57 -12.68
C ASN A 362 -42.33 4.62 -12.40
N GLN A 363 -43.18 4.45 -13.42
CA GLN A 363 -44.64 4.40 -13.22
C GLN A 363 -45.07 3.23 -12.33
N LYS A 364 -44.49 2.04 -12.54
CA LYS A 364 -44.75 0.86 -11.69
C LYS A 364 -44.29 1.10 -10.24
N LEU A 365 -43.13 1.72 -10.06
CA LEU A 365 -42.61 2.09 -8.74
C LEU A 365 -43.52 3.13 -8.06
N ASP A 366 -43.98 4.16 -8.77
CA ASP A 366 -44.90 5.17 -8.26
C ASP A 366 -46.23 4.55 -7.80
N GLU A 367 -46.80 3.64 -8.60
CA GLU A 367 -48.01 2.90 -8.25
C GLU A 367 -47.79 1.98 -7.04
N ALA A 368 -46.67 1.26 -7.00
CA ALA A 368 -46.31 0.39 -5.89
C ALA A 368 -46.10 1.22 -4.60
N LEU A 369 -45.40 2.35 -4.67
CA LEU A 369 -45.20 3.27 -3.55
C LEU A 369 -46.51 3.87 -3.06
N LYS A 370 -47.42 4.28 -3.96
CA LYS A 370 -48.77 4.73 -3.58
C LYS A 370 -49.55 3.63 -2.86
N LYS A 371 -49.52 2.40 -3.37
CA LYS A 371 -50.17 1.23 -2.74
C LYS A 371 -49.58 0.94 -1.35
N LEU A 372 -48.26 0.94 -1.23
CA LEU A 372 -47.55 0.74 0.04
C LEU A 372 -47.87 1.85 1.04
N GLN A 373 -47.90 3.11 0.61
CA GLN A 373 -48.27 4.24 1.47
C GLN A 373 -49.72 4.12 1.96
N LEU A 374 -50.66 3.69 1.11
CA LEU A 374 -52.03 3.40 1.52
C LEU A 374 -52.09 2.25 2.53
N GLN A 375 -51.40 1.14 2.26
CA GLN A 375 -51.32 0.00 3.17
C GLN A 375 -50.72 0.37 4.53
N VAL A 376 -49.68 1.20 4.55
CA VAL A 376 -49.07 1.72 5.79
C VAL A 376 -50.03 2.65 6.53
N LYS A 377 -50.78 3.50 5.82
CA LYS A 377 -51.81 4.36 6.44
C LYS A 377 -52.96 3.53 7.02
N GLU A 378 -53.38 2.47 6.35
CA GLU A 378 -54.38 1.54 6.88
C GLU A 378 -53.88 0.81 8.12
N ARG A 379 -52.63 0.34 8.11
CA ARG A 379 -51.96 -0.25 9.28
C ARG A 379 -51.77 0.71 10.45
N GLN A 380 -51.79 2.02 10.20
CA GLN A 380 -51.70 3.05 11.23
C GLN A 380 -53.05 3.40 11.86
N LYS A 381 -54.17 2.86 11.35
CA LYS A 381 -55.48 3.04 12.00
C LYS A 381 -55.47 2.35 13.38
N PRO A 382 -56.15 2.92 14.39
CA PRO A 382 -56.24 2.30 15.71
C PRO A 382 -56.83 0.88 15.61
N GLY A 383 -56.27 -0.07 16.35
CA GLY A 383 -56.84 -1.41 16.49
C GLY A 383 -58.11 -1.40 17.35
N GLU A 384 -58.74 -2.56 17.51
CA GLU A 384 -59.96 -2.72 18.34
C GLU A 384 -59.74 -2.29 19.80
N ASP A 385 -58.50 -2.41 20.31
CA ASP A 385 -58.10 -2.00 21.66
C ASP A 385 -57.84 -0.48 21.80
N GLY A 386 -58.02 0.31 20.74
CA GLY A 386 -57.67 1.74 20.70
C GLY A 386 -56.17 2.04 20.69
N SER A 387 -55.32 1.00 20.80
CA SER A 387 -53.87 1.12 20.67
C SER A 387 -53.49 1.40 19.21
N THR A 388 -52.58 2.36 19.00
CA THR A 388 -52.19 2.81 17.66
C THR A 388 -50.68 2.78 17.53
N ILE A 389 -50.15 2.10 16.51
CA ILE A 389 -48.71 2.05 16.20
C ILE A 389 -48.08 3.44 15.98
N ALA A 390 -48.91 4.44 15.64
CA ALA A 390 -48.50 5.83 15.45
C ALA A 390 -47.83 6.45 16.70
N THR A 391 -48.25 6.06 17.91
CA THR A 391 -47.67 6.62 19.15
C THR A 391 -46.24 6.16 19.35
N ILE A 392 -45.97 4.86 19.16
CA ILE A 392 -44.63 4.28 19.18
C ILE A 392 -43.78 4.86 18.04
N LYS A 393 -44.35 5.01 16.84
CA LYS A 393 -43.66 5.65 15.71
C LYS A 393 -43.18 7.06 16.06
N GLN A 394 -44.03 7.90 16.65
CA GLN A 394 -43.65 9.25 17.09
C GLN A 394 -42.56 9.22 18.17
N GLN A 395 -42.63 8.27 19.11
CA GLN A 395 -41.59 8.10 20.12
C GLN A 395 -40.25 7.68 19.51
N VAL A 396 -40.25 6.70 18.59
CA VAL A 396 -39.05 6.26 17.86
C VAL A 396 -38.49 7.39 17.02
N GLU A 397 -39.33 8.16 16.33
CA GLU A 397 -38.91 9.31 15.53
C GLU A 397 -38.22 10.38 16.38
N ARG A 398 -38.77 10.70 17.57
CA ARG A 398 -38.13 11.63 18.51
C ARG A 398 -36.77 11.12 18.99
N VAL A 399 -36.67 9.83 19.32
CA VAL A 399 -35.40 9.21 19.76
C VAL A 399 -34.39 9.16 18.62
N ALA A 400 -34.83 8.82 17.41
CA ALA A 400 -33.98 8.77 16.21
C ALA A 400 -33.45 10.16 15.84
N ARG A 401 -34.31 11.19 15.83
CA ARG A 401 -33.87 12.58 15.63
C ARG A 401 -32.86 13.01 16.70
N ARG A 402 -33.10 12.69 17.96
CA ARG A 402 -32.14 13.01 19.03
C ARG A 402 -30.82 12.25 18.88
N LYS A 403 -30.86 10.96 18.49
CA LYS A 403 -29.67 10.16 18.17
C LYS A 403 -28.89 10.82 17.03
N GLN A 404 -29.57 11.25 15.98
CA GLN A 404 -28.96 11.92 14.83
C GLN A 404 -28.34 13.27 15.20
N GLU A 405 -29.03 14.13 15.95
CA GLU A 405 -28.50 15.40 16.44
C GLU A 405 -27.22 15.21 17.28
N VAL A 406 -27.22 14.24 18.20
CA VAL A 406 -26.07 13.97 19.06
C VAL A 406 -24.91 13.37 18.26
N LEU A 407 -25.20 12.48 17.30
CA LEU A 407 -24.16 11.94 16.40
C LEU A 407 -23.57 13.04 15.53
N GLU A 408 -24.38 13.95 14.97
CA GLU A 408 -23.90 15.08 14.18
C GLU A 408 -23.01 16.00 15.01
N MET A 409 -23.44 16.36 16.23
CA MET A 409 -22.61 17.12 17.18
C MET A 409 -21.31 16.38 17.55
N LEU A 410 -21.35 15.06 17.72
CA LEU A 410 -20.14 14.26 17.99
C LEU A 410 -19.18 14.30 16.80
N THR A 411 -19.68 14.08 15.58
CA THR A 411 -18.86 14.12 14.37
C THR A 411 -18.29 15.50 14.09
N SER A 412 -19.03 16.58 14.37
CA SER A 412 -18.52 17.94 14.20
C SER A 412 -17.42 18.27 15.21
N LEU A 413 -17.60 17.91 16.49
CA LEU A 413 -16.56 18.07 17.51
C LEU A 413 -15.32 17.21 17.21
N GLN A 414 -15.49 16.00 16.69
CA GLN A 414 -14.39 15.16 16.23
C GLN A 414 -13.67 15.76 15.02
N ALA A 415 -14.41 16.37 14.09
CA ALA A 415 -13.85 17.09 12.95
C ALA A 415 -13.05 18.33 13.41
N ASP A 416 -13.55 19.09 14.37
CA ASP A 416 -12.84 20.25 14.90
C ASP A 416 -11.60 19.84 15.72
N ASN A 417 -11.67 18.75 16.49
CA ASN A 417 -10.52 18.20 17.20
C ASN A 417 -9.42 17.73 16.21
N SER A 418 -9.80 17.01 15.15
CA SER A 418 -8.84 16.57 14.13
C SER A 418 -8.23 17.74 13.34
N ARG A 419 -9.02 18.76 12.98
CA ARG A 419 -8.49 20.01 12.40
C ARG A 419 -7.48 20.68 13.32
N THR A 420 -7.85 20.88 14.58
CA THR A 420 -6.97 21.53 15.57
C THR A 420 -5.68 20.72 15.79
N LEU A 421 -5.76 19.40 15.83
CA LEU A 421 -4.61 18.52 15.94
C LEU A 421 -3.68 18.60 14.73
N ASN A 422 -4.23 18.70 13.52
CA ASN A 422 -3.43 18.92 12.32
C ASN A 422 -2.72 20.27 12.37
N GLU A 423 -3.42 21.34 12.75
CA GLU A 423 -2.76 22.65 12.90
C GLU A 423 -1.68 22.65 14.01
N MET A 424 -1.89 21.90 15.10
CA MET A 424 -0.87 21.71 16.12
C MET A 424 0.36 21.02 15.54
N ARG A 425 0.16 19.98 14.72
CA ARG A 425 1.24 19.27 14.04
C ARG A 425 1.97 20.17 13.05
N ASP A 426 1.26 20.99 12.28
CA ASP A 426 1.88 21.93 11.35
C ASP A 426 2.74 22.96 12.09
N ARG A 427 2.26 23.46 13.24
CA ARG A 427 3.02 24.34 14.12
C ARG A 427 4.22 23.63 14.75
N GLU A 428 4.07 22.38 15.22
CA GLU A 428 5.16 21.56 15.76
C GLU A 428 6.24 21.30 14.70
N ASN A 429 5.84 20.90 13.48
CA ASN A 429 6.73 20.70 12.34
C ASN A 429 7.46 22.00 11.99
N ARG A 430 6.74 23.13 11.95
CA ARG A 430 7.35 24.43 11.68
C ARG A 430 8.35 24.83 12.76
N ILE A 431 8.03 24.58 14.03
CA ILE A 431 8.96 24.83 15.15
C ILE A 431 10.19 23.95 15.01
N ASN A 432 10.04 22.67 14.67
CA ASN A 432 11.15 21.74 14.49
C ASN A 432 12.04 22.15 13.33
N GLN A 433 11.47 22.50 12.17
CA GLN A 433 12.23 23.05 11.02
C GLN A 433 13.02 24.31 11.42
N LEU A 434 12.40 25.23 12.16
CA LEU A 434 13.09 26.45 12.62
C LEU A 434 14.19 26.14 13.65
N ARG A 435 13.98 25.17 14.54
CA ARG A 435 14.98 24.70 15.50
C ARG A 435 16.16 24.04 14.81
N GLU A 436 15.91 23.22 13.81
CA GLU A 436 16.95 22.56 13.03
C GLU A 436 17.75 23.57 12.21
N ALA A 437 17.09 24.54 11.57
CA ALA A 437 17.75 25.56 10.76
C ALA A 437 18.59 26.56 11.58
N HIS A 438 18.17 26.96 12.78
CA HIS A 438 18.81 28.05 13.53
C HIS A 438 19.48 27.62 14.83
N GLN A 439 19.19 26.40 15.31
CA GLN A 439 19.60 25.92 16.64
C GLN A 439 19.40 26.98 17.74
N MET A 440 18.31 27.76 17.61
CA MET A 440 18.12 28.99 18.35
C MET A 440 17.80 28.69 19.82
N LEU A 441 18.76 28.98 20.70
CA LEU A 441 18.58 28.96 22.14
C LEU A 441 17.61 30.08 22.54
N LYS A 442 16.65 29.78 23.42
CA LYS A 442 15.64 30.73 23.93
C LYS A 442 15.58 30.68 25.44
N GLY A 443 15.09 31.76 26.05
CA GLY A 443 14.89 31.83 27.49
C GLY A 443 16.20 31.79 28.28
N ASP A 444 16.27 30.89 29.26
CA ASP A 444 17.40 30.82 30.18
C ASP A 444 18.68 30.28 29.54
N GLU A 445 18.56 29.40 28.55
CA GLU A 445 19.71 28.89 27.79
C GLU A 445 20.40 29.99 26.99
N PHE A 446 19.61 30.90 26.39
CA PHE A 446 20.17 32.06 25.70
C PHE A 446 20.88 33.02 26.65
N ARG A 447 20.31 33.24 27.85
CA ARG A 447 20.97 34.07 28.89
C ARG A 447 22.26 33.43 29.36
N ALA A 448 22.27 32.12 29.58
CA ALA A 448 23.48 31.38 29.95
C ALA A 448 24.56 31.51 28.86
N PHE A 449 24.18 31.34 27.59
CA PHE A 449 25.07 31.53 26.46
C PHE A 449 25.60 32.98 26.36
N SER A 450 24.73 33.98 26.51
CA SER A 450 25.11 35.39 26.52
C SER A 450 26.10 35.71 27.66
N ASN A 451 25.85 35.19 28.85
CA ASN A 451 26.77 35.33 29.98
C ASN A 451 28.11 34.65 29.71
N GLN A 452 28.10 33.49 29.04
CA GLN A 452 29.33 32.82 28.61
C GLN A 452 30.10 33.66 27.58
N VAL A 453 29.41 34.34 26.66
CA VAL A 453 30.03 35.26 25.69
C VAL A 453 30.61 36.49 26.39
N LEU A 454 29.89 37.08 27.35
CA LEU A 454 30.40 38.20 28.15
C LEU A 454 31.63 37.80 28.97
N ALA A 455 31.60 36.61 29.57
CA ALA A 455 32.76 36.05 30.28
C ALA A 455 33.95 35.84 29.34
N LYS A 456 33.71 35.32 28.12
CA LYS A 456 34.76 35.19 27.08
C LYS A 456 35.31 36.55 26.65
N LYS A 457 34.45 37.57 26.52
CA LYS A 457 34.88 38.94 26.20
C LYS A 457 35.75 39.52 27.31
N ALA A 458 35.32 39.43 28.56
CA ALA A 458 36.09 39.87 29.72
C ALA A 458 37.44 39.13 29.82
N ALA A 459 37.45 37.82 29.57
CA ALA A 459 38.68 37.04 29.51
C ALA A 459 39.62 37.53 28.39
N SER A 460 39.08 37.85 27.20
CA SER A 460 39.88 38.37 26.08
C SER A 460 40.47 39.75 26.36
N GLU A 461 39.71 40.64 27.02
CA GLU A 461 40.20 41.96 27.45
C GLU A 461 41.26 41.83 28.54
N GLY A 462 41.07 40.93 29.50
CA GLY A 462 42.07 40.60 30.51
C GLY A 462 43.36 40.02 29.92
N MET A 463 43.26 39.14 28.93
CA MET A 463 44.43 38.63 28.19
C MET A 463 45.13 39.73 27.40
N ARG A 464 44.37 40.64 26.77
CA ARG A 464 44.93 41.80 26.06
C ARG A 464 45.68 42.74 27.01
N ALA A 465 45.14 43.01 28.20
CA ALA A 465 45.79 43.83 29.22
C ALA A 465 47.11 43.18 29.67
N LYS A 466 47.10 41.88 30.01
CA LYS A 466 48.32 41.13 30.35
C LYS A 466 49.36 41.17 29.24
N LEU A 467 48.95 41.03 27.98
CA LEU A 467 49.87 41.16 26.84
C LEU A 467 50.45 42.59 26.72
N SER A 468 49.67 43.63 27.03
CA SER A 468 50.17 45.00 27.03
C SER A 468 51.14 45.27 28.18
N GLU A 469 50.86 44.75 29.38
CA GLU A 469 51.76 44.83 30.54
C GLU A 469 53.09 44.14 30.23
N LEU A 470 53.05 42.91 29.71
CA LEU A 470 54.26 42.19 29.31
C LEU A 470 55.08 42.93 28.24
N ARG A 471 54.42 43.65 27.32
CA ARG A 471 55.12 44.49 26.33
C ARG A 471 55.77 45.71 26.96
N VAL A 472 55.11 46.35 27.93
CA VAL A 472 55.68 47.49 28.67
C VAL A 472 56.86 47.03 29.52
N GLU A 473 56.73 45.93 30.24
CA GLU A 473 57.82 45.32 31.02
C GLU A 473 59.00 44.93 30.13
N TRP A 474 58.73 44.33 28.97
CA TRP A 474 59.77 44.07 27.97
C TRP A 474 60.45 45.37 27.50
N GLY A 475 59.69 46.44 27.28
CA GLY A 475 60.24 47.76 26.95
C GLY A 475 61.12 48.34 28.06
N VAL A 476 60.70 48.25 29.32
CA VAL A 476 61.48 48.68 30.50
C VAL A 476 62.74 47.83 30.66
N LEU A 477 62.65 46.51 30.53
CA LEU A 477 63.79 45.61 30.56
C LEU A 477 64.82 45.95 29.47
N THR A 478 64.34 46.26 28.27
CA THR A 478 65.22 46.70 27.17
C THR A 478 65.90 48.03 27.50
N PHE A 479 65.19 48.97 28.14
CA PHE A 479 65.77 50.23 28.59
C PHE A 479 66.80 50.04 29.72
N THR A 480 66.48 49.25 30.74
CA THR A 480 67.41 48.98 31.86
C THR A 480 68.64 48.21 31.40
N GLU A 481 68.50 47.27 30.47
CA GLU A 481 69.62 46.60 29.81
C GLU A 481 70.56 47.61 29.15
N ASN A 482 70.01 48.59 28.43
CA ASN A 482 70.81 49.63 27.77
C ASN A 482 71.51 50.55 28.78
N VAL A 483 70.85 50.93 29.89
CA VAL A 483 71.47 51.76 30.95
C VAL A 483 72.61 51.01 31.64
N LEU A 484 72.40 49.73 31.98
CA LEU A 484 73.43 48.91 32.61
C LEU A 484 74.61 48.66 31.68
N LYS A 485 74.36 48.44 30.38
CA LYS A 485 75.43 48.35 29.37
C LYS A 485 76.22 49.66 29.28
N ALA A 486 75.56 50.81 29.34
CA ALA A 486 76.25 52.11 29.34
C ALA A 486 77.12 52.28 30.59
N GLN A 487 76.56 52.06 31.79
CA GLN A 487 77.30 52.16 33.05
C GLN A 487 78.45 51.15 33.14
N PHE A 488 78.24 49.93 32.64
CA PHE A 488 79.30 48.92 32.56
C PHE A 488 80.43 49.38 31.64
N ASN A 489 80.10 49.94 30.47
CA ASN A 489 81.12 50.46 29.55
C ASN A 489 81.89 51.65 30.17
N ASP A 490 81.21 52.52 30.91
CA ASP A 490 81.84 53.65 31.62
C ASP A 490 82.79 53.15 32.72
N LEU A 491 82.36 52.18 33.54
CA LEU A 491 83.19 51.58 34.58
C LEU A 491 84.35 50.74 34.02
N ASP A 492 84.15 49.99 32.93
CA ASP A 492 85.23 49.23 32.27
C ASP A 492 86.26 50.20 31.65
N ALA A 493 85.82 51.38 31.18
CA ALA A 493 86.70 52.45 30.75
C ALA A 493 87.49 53.08 31.92
N GLU A 494 86.84 53.38 33.04
CA GLU A 494 87.51 53.91 34.25
C GLU A 494 88.48 52.91 34.88
N ILE A 495 88.12 51.62 34.97
CA ILE A 495 89.00 50.55 35.43
C ILE A 495 90.17 50.39 34.45
N GLY A 496 89.92 50.43 33.14
CA GLY A 496 90.97 50.41 32.13
C GLY A 496 91.91 51.61 32.19
N ASP A 497 91.42 52.78 32.59
CA ASP A 497 92.22 54.00 32.83
C ASP A 497 93.04 53.89 34.13
N LEU A 498 92.48 53.32 35.20
CA LEU A 498 93.19 53.07 36.47
C LEU A 498 94.26 51.99 36.33
N GLU A 499 93.96 50.91 35.62
CA GLU A 499 94.91 49.84 35.29
C GLU A 499 96.06 50.37 34.41
N ARG A 500 95.78 51.30 33.48
CA ARG A 500 96.80 52.02 32.69
C ARG A 500 97.67 52.94 33.56
N LYS A 501 97.08 53.62 34.56
CA LYS A 501 97.82 54.50 35.48
C LYS A 501 98.68 53.73 36.49
N LEU A 502 98.32 52.48 36.82
CA LEU A 502 99.02 51.63 37.79
C LEU A 502 99.93 50.57 37.13
N GLY A 503 100.03 50.53 35.79
CA GLY A 503 100.93 49.63 35.06
C GLY A 503 100.52 48.15 35.06
N LEU A 504 99.26 47.85 35.41
CA LEU A 504 98.74 46.49 35.58
C LEU A 504 97.40 46.36 34.85
N GLN A 505 97.43 46.07 33.54
CA GLN A 505 96.21 45.74 32.78
C GLN A 505 95.77 44.30 33.05
N GLY A 506 94.48 44.11 33.35
CA GLY A 506 93.82 42.79 33.45
C GLY A 506 93.72 42.15 34.83
N TYR A 507 94.13 42.83 35.91
CA TYR A 507 94.10 42.28 37.28
C TYR A 507 92.68 42.27 37.90
N SER A 508 91.83 43.23 37.51
CA SER A 508 90.46 43.36 38.03
C SER A 508 89.56 42.18 37.65
N ARG A 509 89.63 41.74 36.37
CA ARG A 509 88.82 40.61 35.85
C ARG A 509 89.13 39.27 36.53
N THR A 510 90.37 39.04 36.98
CA THR A 510 90.77 37.80 37.67
C THR A 510 90.42 37.79 39.17
N MET A 511 90.34 38.97 39.80
CA MET A 511 90.01 39.11 41.23
C MET A 511 88.50 39.03 41.48
N GLU A 512 87.70 39.53 40.55
CA GLU A 512 86.23 39.50 40.63
C GLU A 512 85.67 38.06 40.55
N THR A 513 86.28 37.20 39.72
CA THR A 513 85.94 35.77 39.64
C THR A 513 86.24 35.00 40.92
N LEU A 514 87.28 35.37 41.67
CA LEU A 514 87.64 34.71 42.92
C LEU A 514 86.80 35.19 44.11
N SER A 515 86.35 36.46 44.13
CA SER A 515 85.55 36.99 45.24
C SER A 515 84.07 36.58 45.23
N LYS A 516 83.48 36.35 44.03
CA LYS A 516 82.12 35.81 43.89
C LYS A 516 82.01 34.39 44.46
N LEU A 517 83.03 33.56 44.23
CA LEU A 517 83.07 32.17 44.71
C LEU A 517 83.17 32.03 46.24
N THR A 518 83.77 33.01 46.93
CA THR A 518 83.96 32.94 48.40
C THR A 518 82.74 33.46 49.17
N ARG A 519 82.06 34.51 48.68
CA ARG A 519 80.87 35.09 49.35
C ARG A 519 79.60 34.25 49.20
N GLU A 520 79.48 33.52 48.09
CA GLU A 520 78.38 32.58 47.88
C GLU A 520 78.51 31.34 48.77
N LYS A 521 79.70 31.00 49.29
CA LYS A 521 79.91 29.80 50.11
C LYS A 521 79.50 29.99 51.58
N ASP A 522 79.88 31.09 52.22
CA ASP A 522 79.71 31.30 53.66
C ASP A 522 78.25 31.65 54.06
N THR A 523 77.54 32.40 53.21
CA THR A 523 76.10 32.71 53.43
C THR A 523 75.19 31.50 53.24
N ILE A 524 75.66 30.51 52.48
CA ILE A 524 74.95 29.27 52.21
C ILE A 524 75.11 28.26 53.35
N GLU A 525 76.24 28.20 54.08
CA GLU A 525 76.48 27.20 55.13
C GLU A 525 75.71 27.48 56.45
N GLU A 526 75.53 28.76 56.82
CA GLU A 526 74.86 29.14 58.08
C GLU A 526 73.32 29.10 58.00
N LEU A 527 72.76 29.44 56.83
CA LEU A 527 71.34 29.25 56.53
C LEU A 527 71.00 27.78 56.29
N LYS A 528 71.92 26.99 55.73
CA LYS A 528 71.74 25.54 55.56
C LYS A 528 71.66 24.82 56.91
N GLY A 529 72.47 25.13 57.93
CA GLY A 529 72.50 24.37 59.18
C GLY A 529 71.19 24.38 59.99
N LYS A 530 70.54 25.55 60.14
CA LYS A 530 69.30 25.69 60.93
C LYS A 530 68.03 25.37 60.13
N THR A 531 68.07 25.50 58.81
CA THR A 531 66.98 25.04 57.95
C THR A 531 67.07 23.55 57.65
N LEU A 532 68.26 22.92 57.58
CA LEU A 532 68.43 21.50 57.25
C LEU A 532 67.83 20.54 58.28
N GLU A 533 67.82 20.85 59.58
CA GLU A 533 67.28 19.94 60.60
C GLU A 533 65.74 19.96 60.64
N GLU A 534 65.13 21.14 60.55
CA GLU A 534 63.67 21.29 60.51
C GLU A 534 63.09 20.92 59.13
N LEU A 535 63.76 21.32 58.03
CA LEU A 535 63.40 20.81 56.72
C LEU A 535 63.69 19.31 56.59
N SER A 536 64.73 18.72 57.18
CA SER A 536 64.92 17.26 57.02
C SER A 536 63.80 16.44 57.64
N ARG A 537 63.23 16.86 58.78
CA ARG A 537 62.07 16.19 59.38
C ARG A 537 60.81 16.37 58.57
N VAL A 538 60.49 17.62 58.23
CA VAL A 538 59.30 17.96 57.45
C VAL A 538 59.39 17.38 56.04
N VAL A 539 60.58 17.40 55.42
CA VAL A 539 60.85 16.75 54.13
C VAL A 539 60.79 15.24 54.27
N GLN A 540 61.24 14.59 55.34
CA GLN A 540 61.07 13.14 55.49
C GLN A 540 59.58 12.76 55.58
N ASP A 541 58.79 13.46 56.40
CA ASP A 541 57.35 13.20 56.53
C ASP A 541 56.60 13.50 55.22
N PHE A 542 56.89 14.64 54.58
CA PHE A 542 56.34 14.94 53.25
C PHE A 542 56.83 13.95 52.20
N THR A 543 58.08 13.49 52.22
CA THR A 543 58.60 12.54 51.23
C THR A 543 57.96 11.18 51.40
N MET A 544 57.68 10.74 52.64
CA MET A 544 56.93 9.51 52.90
C MET A 544 55.47 9.64 52.42
N ALA A 545 54.78 10.73 52.77
CA ALA A 545 53.41 10.99 52.32
C ALA A 545 53.31 11.15 50.78
N ILE A 546 54.30 11.81 50.16
CA ILE A 546 54.40 11.96 48.71
C ILE A 546 54.68 10.62 48.05
N ARG A 547 55.56 9.77 48.60
CA ARG A 547 55.81 8.43 48.06
C ARG A 547 54.55 7.56 48.11
N GLU A 548 53.82 7.57 49.23
CA GLU A 548 52.59 6.80 49.37
C GLU A 548 51.45 7.29 48.46
N ARG A 549 51.31 8.61 48.28
CA ARG A 549 50.36 9.16 47.29
C ARG A 549 50.82 8.91 45.87
N ARG A 550 52.12 8.96 45.58
CA ARG A 550 52.69 8.69 44.25
C ARG A 550 52.54 7.23 43.85
N THR A 551 52.67 6.27 44.78
CA THR A 551 52.40 4.86 44.51
C THR A 551 50.92 4.59 44.26
N LYS A 552 50.01 5.26 44.98
CA LYS A 552 48.55 5.17 44.73
C LYS A 552 48.11 5.89 43.45
N LEU A 553 48.74 7.00 43.09
CA LEU A 553 48.42 7.79 41.89
C LEU A 553 49.05 7.23 40.60
N ALA A 554 50.19 6.53 40.67
CA ALA A 554 50.85 5.98 39.50
C ALA A 554 49.95 5.11 38.59
N PRO A 555 49.17 4.13 39.09
CA PRO A 555 48.26 3.36 38.24
C PRO A 555 47.14 4.23 37.65
N LEU A 556 46.53 5.10 38.45
CA LEU A 556 45.48 6.02 37.99
C LEU A 556 46.00 7.01 36.93
N ILE A 557 47.25 7.47 37.03
CA ILE A 557 47.88 8.33 36.03
C ILE A 557 48.13 7.56 34.73
N ASN A 558 48.48 6.28 34.80
CA ASN A 558 48.67 5.45 33.62
C ASN A 558 47.35 5.16 32.91
N GLU A 559 46.31 4.76 33.66
CA GLU A 559 44.95 4.61 33.11
C GLU A 559 44.45 5.92 32.49
N LEU A 560 44.68 7.05 33.16
CA LEU A 560 44.28 8.37 32.66
C LEU A 560 45.12 8.83 31.46
N ARG A 561 46.35 8.35 31.30
CA ARG A 561 47.16 8.55 30.08
C ARG A 561 46.64 7.70 28.93
N GLU A 562 46.29 6.44 29.17
CA GLU A 562 45.70 5.56 28.16
C GLU A 562 44.35 6.10 27.69
N VAL A 563 43.47 6.50 28.59
CA VAL A 563 42.17 7.11 28.25
C VAL A 563 42.35 8.44 27.52
N ARG A 564 43.34 9.27 27.89
CA ARG A 564 43.63 10.49 27.13
C ARG A 564 44.18 10.20 25.74
N HIS A 565 44.96 9.14 25.60
CA HIS A 565 45.49 8.74 24.30
C HIS A 565 44.37 8.25 23.39
N THR A 566 43.51 7.35 23.87
CA THR A 566 42.37 6.85 23.09
C THR A 566 41.35 7.95 22.78
N ALA A 567 41.10 8.87 23.71
CA ALA A 567 40.27 10.05 23.43
C ALA A 567 40.89 10.93 22.34
N SER A 568 42.20 11.16 22.39
CA SER A 568 42.92 11.93 21.36
C SER A 568 42.91 11.26 19.99
N GLU A 569 42.99 9.93 19.92
CA GLU A 569 42.89 9.17 18.68
C GLU A 569 41.47 9.26 18.09
N VAL A 570 40.44 9.09 18.93
CA VAL A 570 39.04 9.24 18.49
C VAL A 570 38.74 10.66 18.03
N ASP A 571 39.26 11.67 18.72
CA ASP A 571 39.13 13.08 18.30
C ASP A 571 39.81 13.33 16.95
N GLN A 572 41.00 12.75 16.74
CA GLN A 572 41.73 12.88 15.47
C GLN A 572 40.99 12.19 14.31
N ASP A 573 40.45 10.98 14.54
CA ASP A 573 39.64 10.25 13.57
C ASP A 573 38.32 10.97 13.26
N TRP A 574 37.67 11.53 14.29
CA TRP A 574 36.47 12.33 14.12
C TRP A 574 36.73 13.59 13.32
N LEU A 575 37.81 14.32 13.61
CA LEU A 575 38.21 15.52 12.85
C LEU A 575 38.52 15.18 11.39
N SER A 576 39.21 14.06 11.14
CA SER A 576 39.48 13.58 9.78
C SER A 576 38.20 13.27 9.02
N LYS A 577 37.29 12.47 9.61
CA LYS A 577 35.99 12.13 8.98
C LYS A 577 35.10 13.35 8.79
N LYS A 578 35.08 14.26 9.75
CA LYS A 578 34.33 15.52 9.66
C LYS A 578 34.86 16.38 8.52
N SER A 579 36.17 16.53 8.38
CA SER A 579 36.76 17.29 7.27
C SER A 579 36.45 16.68 5.91
N HIS A 580 36.42 15.33 5.80
CA HIS A 580 36.07 14.65 4.56
C HIS A 580 34.58 14.83 4.22
N TYR A 581 33.71 14.77 5.23
CA TYR A 581 32.29 15.04 5.07
C TYR A 581 32.03 16.49 4.64
N GLU A 582 32.61 17.48 5.33
CA GLU A 582 32.47 18.90 4.98
C GLU A 582 32.98 19.20 3.56
N TYR A 583 34.05 18.55 3.14
CA TYR A 583 34.56 18.65 1.76
C TYR A 583 33.56 18.09 0.74
N GLN A 584 33.05 16.87 0.95
CA GLN A 584 32.07 16.26 0.05
C GLN A 584 30.74 17.04 0.02
N GLU A 585 30.28 17.51 1.17
CA GLU A 585 29.10 18.36 1.29
C GLU A 585 29.29 19.65 0.47
N SER A 586 30.45 20.32 0.59
CA SER A 586 30.72 21.55 -0.16
C SER A 586 30.72 21.34 -1.68
N LEU A 587 31.28 20.22 -2.16
CA LEU A 587 31.29 19.85 -3.58
C LEU A 587 29.86 19.59 -4.09
N LEU A 588 29.08 18.81 -3.35
CA LEU A 588 27.70 18.50 -3.72
C LEU A 588 26.83 19.76 -3.69
N MET A 589 27.03 20.66 -2.72
CA MET A 589 26.34 21.94 -2.67
C MET A 589 26.70 22.84 -3.85
N GLU A 590 27.96 22.84 -4.29
CA GLU A 590 28.38 23.58 -5.48
C GLU A 590 27.67 23.03 -6.74
N ASP A 591 27.61 21.71 -6.90
CA ASP A 591 26.96 21.06 -8.03
C ASP A 591 25.43 21.26 -8.03
N ILE A 592 24.79 21.19 -6.85
CA ILE A 592 23.38 21.53 -6.68
C ILE A 592 23.15 22.98 -7.12
N SER A 593 23.98 23.93 -6.67
CA SER A 593 23.83 25.33 -7.04
C SER A 593 24.01 25.57 -8.54
N LYS A 594 24.88 24.81 -9.21
CA LYS A 594 25.06 24.86 -10.67
C LYS A 594 23.81 24.35 -11.38
N LEU A 595 23.31 23.18 -10.99
CA LEU A 595 22.10 22.60 -11.57
C LEU A 595 20.86 23.48 -11.34
N GLU A 596 20.74 24.13 -10.19
CA GLU A 596 19.66 25.08 -9.91
C GLU A 596 19.71 26.29 -10.83
N ARG A 597 20.91 26.85 -11.07
CA ARG A 597 21.09 27.95 -12.04
C ARG A 597 20.73 27.50 -13.45
N ASP A 598 21.19 26.33 -13.88
CA ASP A 598 20.90 25.81 -15.22
C ASP A 598 19.39 25.57 -15.42
N VAL A 599 18.72 24.96 -14.44
CA VAL A 599 17.27 24.75 -14.46
C VAL A 599 16.53 26.10 -14.51
N GLN A 600 16.99 27.11 -13.77
CA GLN A 600 16.38 28.43 -13.81
C GLN A 600 16.54 29.08 -15.19
N THR A 601 17.74 29.02 -15.78
CA THR A 601 17.96 29.56 -17.13
C THR A 601 17.09 28.87 -18.19
N LEU A 602 16.98 27.54 -18.14
CA LEU A 602 16.14 26.79 -19.07
C LEU A 602 14.65 27.13 -18.89
N ARG A 603 14.18 27.34 -17.65
CA ARG A 603 12.80 27.76 -17.38
C ARG A 603 12.51 29.15 -17.94
N ASP A 604 13.44 30.08 -17.75
CA ASP A 604 13.30 31.44 -18.27
C ASP A 604 13.29 31.44 -19.81
N GLU A 605 14.13 30.61 -20.44
CA GLU A 605 14.13 30.38 -21.88
C GLU A 605 12.82 29.76 -22.38
N THR A 606 12.27 28.75 -21.70
CA THR A 606 10.98 28.15 -22.08
C THR A 606 9.84 29.14 -21.96
N ASN A 607 9.78 29.91 -20.87
CA ASN A 607 8.75 30.93 -20.66
C ASN A 607 8.81 32.02 -21.74
N LEU A 608 10.03 32.46 -22.08
CA LEU A 608 10.24 33.42 -23.15
C LEU A 608 9.77 32.86 -24.48
N ASN A 609 10.14 31.62 -24.81
CA ASN A 609 9.75 30.96 -26.05
C ASN A 609 8.23 30.75 -26.16
N GLU A 610 7.56 30.34 -25.08
CA GLU A 610 6.10 30.22 -25.02
C GLU A 610 5.41 31.58 -25.22
N SER A 611 5.91 32.64 -24.58
CA SER A 611 5.37 34.00 -24.76
C SER A 611 5.50 34.47 -26.20
N ILE A 612 6.64 34.19 -26.85
CA ILE A 612 6.89 34.52 -28.26
C ILE A 612 5.95 33.71 -29.15
N TYR A 613 5.80 32.41 -28.90
CA TYR A 613 4.91 31.53 -29.64
C TYR A 613 3.46 32.02 -29.59
N HIS A 614 2.93 32.32 -28.40
CA HIS A 614 1.55 32.82 -28.26
C HIS A 614 1.36 34.17 -28.95
N ARG A 615 2.35 35.08 -28.86
CA ARG A 615 2.32 36.35 -29.58
C ARG A 615 2.31 36.16 -31.10
N LEU A 616 3.19 35.31 -31.63
CA LEU A 616 3.25 35.00 -33.05
C LEU A 616 1.98 34.32 -33.55
N GLN A 617 1.40 33.42 -32.75
CA GLN A 617 0.14 32.77 -33.09
C GLN A 617 -1.02 33.78 -33.14
N ALA A 618 -1.08 34.73 -32.19
CA ALA A 618 -2.06 35.82 -32.23
C ALA A 618 -1.84 36.75 -33.44
N GLN A 619 -0.60 37.04 -33.81
CA GLN A 619 -0.29 37.80 -35.03
C GLN A 619 -0.71 37.02 -36.28
N HIS A 620 -0.45 35.72 -36.32
CA HIS A 620 -0.83 34.86 -37.43
C HIS A 620 -2.35 34.83 -37.61
N THR A 621 -3.14 34.70 -36.54
CA THR A 621 -4.61 34.74 -36.63
C THR A 621 -5.13 36.09 -37.11
N LEU A 622 -4.53 37.20 -36.66
CA LEU A 622 -4.87 38.54 -37.16
C LEU A 622 -4.56 38.71 -38.64
N ILE A 623 -3.38 38.29 -39.09
CA ILE A 623 -2.98 38.36 -40.51
C ILE A 623 -3.87 37.46 -41.35
N THR A 624 -4.20 36.26 -40.88
CA THR A 624 -5.12 35.34 -41.57
C THR A 624 -6.51 35.97 -41.71
N ALA A 625 -7.03 36.62 -40.66
CA ALA A 625 -8.30 37.33 -40.73
C ALA A 625 -8.27 38.53 -41.70
N GLN A 626 -7.14 39.26 -41.75
CA GLN A 626 -6.93 40.34 -42.73
C GLN A 626 -6.84 39.79 -44.16
N TRP A 627 -6.18 38.65 -44.35
CA TRP A 627 -6.10 37.97 -45.64
C TRP A 627 -7.48 37.53 -46.12
N ASP A 628 -8.25 36.86 -45.25
CA ASP A 628 -9.64 36.47 -45.53
C ASP A 628 -10.53 37.68 -45.84
N ARG A 629 -10.24 38.86 -45.27
CA ARG A 629 -10.93 40.11 -45.60
C ARG A 629 -10.59 40.56 -47.02
N LEU A 630 -9.31 40.69 -47.34
CA LEU A 630 -8.84 41.11 -48.66
C LEU A 630 -9.32 40.17 -49.77
N GLU A 631 -9.34 38.87 -49.50
CA GLU A 631 -9.88 37.87 -50.43
C GLU A 631 -11.38 38.08 -50.69
N GLY A 632 -12.18 38.30 -49.64
CA GLY A 632 -13.61 38.63 -49.79
C GLY A 632 -13.86 39.96 -50.53
N GLU A 633 -13.03 40.98 -50.29
CA GLU A 633 -13.10 42.27 -51.00
C GLU A 633 -12.70 42.14 -52.48
N ARG A 634 -11.68 41.32 -52.78
CA ARG A 634 -11.27 41.00 -54.16
C ARG A 634 -12.39 40.30 -54.90
N GLU A 635 -12.96 39.25 -54.32
CA GLU A 635 -14.12 38.54 -54.88
C GLU A 635 -15.30 39.49 -55.11
N PHE A 636 -15.62 40.35 -54.14
CA PHE A 636 -16.66 41.37 -54.30
C PHE A 636 -16.36 42.32 -55.47
N ALA A 637 -15.13 42.80 -55.59
CA ALA A 637 -14.73 43.69 -56.69
C ALA A 637 -14.80 42.99 -58.06
N GLU A 638 -14.47 41.69 -58.14
CA GLU A 638 -14.61 40.86 -59.34
C GLU A 638 -16.09 40.67 -59.72
N ILE A 639 -16.96 40.37 -58.75
CA ILE A 639 -18.40 40.24 -58.95
C ILE A 639 -18.99 41.56 -59.47
N VAL A 640 -18.65 42.70 -58.84
CA VAL A 640 -19.10 44.02 -59.29
C VAL A 640 -18.62 44.34 -60.70
N LYS A 641 -17.37 43.99 -61.06
CA LYS A 641 -16.83 44.18 -62.41
C LYS A 641 -17.50 43.30 -63.46
N SER A 642 -17.89 42.08 -63.09
CA SER A 642 -18.55 41.13 -64.00
C SER A 642 -19.96 41.57 -64.41
N GLY A 643 -20.61 42.44 -63.61
CA GLY A 643 -21.99 42.87 -63.84
C GLY A 643 -23.04 41.77 -63.61
N SER A 644 -22.66 40.63 -63.03
CA SER A 644 -23.58 39.54 -62.71
C SER A 644 -24.41 39.86 -61.45
N ASP A 645 -25.72 39.65 -61.55
CA ASP A 645 -26.66 39.85 -60.44
C ASP A 645 -26.86 38.59 -59.58
N ASN A 646 -26.47 37.42 -60.09
CA ASN A 646 -26.61 36.12 -59.43
C ASN A 646 -25.34 35.25 -59.56
N PRO A 647 -25.04 34.37 -58.58
CA PRO A 647 -23.94 33.42 -58.67
C PRO A 647 -24.11 32.48 -59.87
N THR A 648 -23.01 32.10 -60.51
CA THR A 648 -23.04 31.11 -61.60
C THR A 648 -23.30 29.70 -61.06
N GLU A 649 -23.83 28.80 -61.89
CA GLU A 649 -24.08 27.40 -61.48
C GLU A 649 -22.78 26.69 -61.02
N GLU A 650 -21.63 27.08 -61.57
CA GLU A 650 -20.31 26.58 -61.16
C GLU A 650 -19.90 27.04 -59.75
N GLU A 651 -20.19 28.30 -59.38
CA GLU A 651 -19.92 28.86 -58.05
C GLU A 651 -20.82 28.24 -56.97
N LEU A 652 -22.07 27.94 -57.32
CA LEU A 652 -23.02 27.23 -56.44
C LEU A 652 -22.61 25.76 -56.26
N ALA A 653 -22.12 25.11 -57.32
CA ALA A 653 -21.59 23.74 -57.25
C ALA A 653 -20.30 23.66 -56.42
N HIS A 654 -19.39 24.63 -56.55
CA HIS A 654 -18.19 24.72 -55.72
C HIS A 654 -18.50 24.99 -54.24
N ALA A 655 -19.50 25.83 -53.95
CA ALA A 655 -19.95 26.06 -52.57
C ALA A 655 -20.66 24.83 -51.96
N ALA A 656 -21.33 24.01 -52.77
CA ALA A 656 -21.95 22.76 -52.33
C ALA A 656 -20.91 21.65 -52.04
N ALA A 657 -19.75 21.68 -52.70
CA ALA A 657 -18.67 20.70 -52.51
C ALA A 657 -17.85 20.91 -51.22
N ALA A 658 -17.90 22.09 -50.59
CA ALA A 658 -17.15 22.44 -49.37
C ALA A 658 -18.09 22.82 -48.20
N PRO A 659 -18.67 21.84 -47.48
CA PRO A 659 -19.62 22.10 -46.40
C PRO A 659 -18.92 22.84 -45.25
N GLY A 660 -19.22 24.13 -45.10
CA GLY A 660 -18.64 25.01 -44.07
C GLY A 660 -18.32 26.43 -44.56
N ARG A 661 -18.26 26.67 -45.89
CA ARG A 661 -18.00 28.02 -46.45
C ARG A 661 -19.24 28.83 -46.81
N SER A 662 -20.44 28.25 -46.84
CA SER A 662 -21.67 29.01 -47.13
C SER A 662 -21.96 30.00 -46.01
N ARG A 663 -21.96 31.30 -46.32
CA ARG A 663 -22.19 32.34 -45.31
C ARG A 663 -23.63 32.86 -45.38
N LYS A 664 -24.27 33.02 -44.23
CA LYS A 664 -25.64 33.53 -44.13
C LYS A 664 -25.62 35.05 -43.91
N CYS A 665 -26.48 35.76 -44.64
CA CYS A 665 -26.76 37.16 -44.36
C CYS A 665 -27.42 37.30 -42.99
N THR A 666 -26.87 38.15 -42.14
CA THR A 666 -27.39 38.42 -40.79
C THR A 666 -28.74 39.14 -40.80
N TYR A 667 -29.04 39.92 -41.86
CA TYR A 667 -30.27 40.72 -41.94
C TYR A 667 -31.46 39.98 -42.55
N CYS A 668 -31.24 39.07 -43.51
CA CYS A 668 -32.34 38.37 -44.19
C CYS A 668 -32.17 36.84 -44.26
N GLY A 669 -31.10 36.29 -43.68
CA GLY A 669 -30.87 34.85 -43.62
C GLY A 669 -30.46 34.19 -44.94
N LYS A 670 -30.39 34.93 -46.06
CA LYS A 670 -29.98 34.38 -47.36
C LYS A 670 -28.59 33.75 -47.28
N THR A 671 -28.47 32.49 -47.70
CA THR A 671 -27.19 31.78 -47.82
C THR A 671 -26.49 32.17 -49.10
N THR A 672 -25.22 32.55 -49.00
CA THR A 672 -24.38 32.95 -50.12
C THR A 672 -23.18 32.01 -50.25
N PRO A 673 -22.74 31.71 -51.49
CA PRO A 673 -21.72 30.70 -51.75
C PRO A 673 -20.32 31.13 -51.31
N THR A 674 -19.97 32.42 -51.48
CA THR A 674 -18.66 32.98 -51.13
C THR A 674 -18.79 34.24 -50.28
N LYS A 675 -17.69 34.69 -49.67
CA LYS A 675 -17.65 35.91 -48.86
C LYS A 675 -17.87 37.15 -49.73
N GLY A 676 -17.39 37.16 -50.98
CA GLY A 676 -17.67 38.21 -51.95
C GLY A 676 -19.16 38.34 -52.28
N TRP A 677 -19.87 37.22 -52.49
CA TRP A 677 -21.32 37.24 -52.74
C TRP A 677 -22.13 37.69 -51.51
N LEU A 678 -21.69 37.36 -50.30
CA LEU A 678 -22.28 37.90 -49.07
C LEU A 678 -22.17 39.42 -49.02
N LEU A 679 -20.97 39.95 -49.30
CA LEU A 679 -20.71 41.39 -49.32
C LEU A 679 -21.49 42.10 -50.43
N TYR A 680 -21.61 41.48 -51.61
CA TYR A 680 -22.42 41.99 -52.72
C TYR A 680 -23.90 42.10 -52.34
N HIS A 681 -24.44 41.03 -51.76
CA HIS A 681 -25.81 41.00 -51.29
C HIS A 681 -26.08 42.02 -50.17
N LEU A 682 -25.16 42.17 -49.20
CA LEU A 682 -25.26 43.18 -48.14
C LEU A 682 -25.23 44.61 -48.71
N ASN A 683 -24.39 44.88 -49.70
CA ASN A 683 -24.32 46.19 -50.35
C ASN A 683 -25.57 46.50 -51.19
N LYS A 684 -26.04 45.54 -51.99
CA LYS A 684 -27.16 45.71 -52.91
C LYS A 684 -28.53 45.72 -52.21
N ASP A 685 -28.80 44.72 -51.37
CA ASP A 685 -30.13 44.50 -50.79
C ASP A 685 -30.31 45.22 -49.44
N HIS A 686 -29.21 45.50 -48.73
CA HIS A 686 -29.25 46.13 -47.40
C HIS A 686 -28.56 47.49 -47.31
N GLY A 687 -27.99 47.98 -48.42
CA GLY A 687 -27.30 49.28 -48.47
C GLY A 687 -26.07 49.37 -47.57
N VAL A 688 -25.55 48.22 -47.10
CA VAL A 688 -24.37 48.15 -46.23
C VAL A 688 -23.15 48.22 -47.14
N ASN A 689 -22.64 49.43 -47.30
CA ASN A 689 -21.45 49.67 -48.11
C ASN A 689 -20.26 48.93 -47.46
N VAL A 690 -19.43 48.26 -48.26
CA VAL A 690 -18.22 47.55 -47.80
C VAL A 690 -17.25 48.48 -47.06
N LEU A 691 -17.37 49.79 -47.32
CA LEU A 691 -16.62 50.86 -46.62
C LEU A 691 -17.28 51.37 -45.32
N THR A 692 -18.49 50.93 -44.96
CA THR A 692 -19.16 51.38 -43.72
C THR A 692 -18.82 50.49 -42.54
N GLU A 693 -17.96 51.03 -41.69
CA GLU A 693 -17.23 50.44 -40.56
C GLU A 693 -18.08 49.74 -39.48
N LYS A 694 -19.41 49.85 -39.47
CA LYS A 694 -20.24 49.51 -38.29
C LYS A 694 -20.36 48.02 -37.97
N GLY A 695 -20.30 47.14 -38.96
CA GLY A 695 -20.27 45.69 -38.70
C GLY A 695 -18.91 45.21 -38.17
N PHE A 696 -17.86 45.98 -38.43
CA PHE A 696 -16.49 45.65 -38.06
C PHE A 696 -16.05 46.36 -36.78
N GLU A 697 -16.63 47.51 -36.43
CA GLU A 697 -16.50 48.13 -35.10
C GLU A 697 -16.91 47.14 -34.02
N HIS A 698 -18.02 46.41 -34.18
CA HIS A 698 -18.45 45.41 -33.20
C HIS A 698 -17.50 44.21 -33.10
N ALA A 699 -16.94 43.75 -34.23
CA ALA A 699 -15.95 42.68 -34.22
C ALA A 699 -14.60 43.13 -33.62
N ILE A 700 -14.22 44.39 -33.85
CA ILE A 700 -13.03 45.03 -33.26
C ILE A 700 -13.26 45.26 -31.76
N GLU A 701 -14.45 45.69 -31.35
CA GLU A 701 -14.86 45.83 -29.95
C GLU A 701 -14.85 44.48 -29.24
N ASP A 702 -15.39 43.42 -29.85
CA ASP A 702 -15.33 42.05 -29.30
C ASP A 702 -13.89 41.56 -29.17
N LEU A 703 -13.03 41.84 -30.16
CA LEU A 703 -11.61 41.51 -30.09
C LEU A 703 -10.87 42.34 -29.04
N GLN A 704 -11.25 43.61 -28.83
CA GLN A 704 -10.71 44.47 -27.78
C GLN A 704 -11.20 44.08 -26.39
N VAL A 705 -12.42 43.54 -26.26
CA VAL A 705 -12.95 42.96 -25.02
C VAL A 705 -12.19 41.69 -24.70
N ARG A 706 -11.99 40.79 -25.67
CA ARG A 706 -11.15 39.59 -25.48
C ARG A 706 -9.70 39.91 -25.16
N LEU A 707 -9.15 40.98 -25.75
CA LEU A 707 -7.81 41.46 -25.41
C LEU A 707 -7.77 41.96 -23.96
N ARG A 708 -8.78 42.72 -23.52
CA ARG A 708 -8.91 43.16 -22.12
C ARG A 708 -9.10 41.98 -21.17
N GLU A 709 -9.91 40.99 -21.50
CA GLU A 709 -10.06 39.76 -20.72
C GLU A 709 -8.75 38.97 -20.65
N MET A 710 -7.99 38.88 -21.74
CA MET A 710 -6.67 38.23 -21.75
C MET A 710 -5.64 39.00 -20.92
N GLN A 711 -5.65 40.34 -20.98
CA GLN A 711 -4.82 41.19 -20.13
C GLN A 711 -5.23 41.09 -18.65
N GLN A 712 -6.53 40.97 -18.37
CA GLN A 712 -7.05 40.79 -17.02
C GLN A 712 -6.73 39.41 -16.47
N ARG A 713 -6.81 38.36 -17.28
CA ARG A 713 -6.27 37.04 -16.93
C ARG A 713 -4.76 37.05 -16.74
N GLN A 714 -4.02 37.83 -17.53
CA GLN A 714 -2.59 38.01 -17.34
C GLN A 714 -2.28 38.72 -16.01
N LEU A 715 -3.08 39.72 -15.64
CA LEU A 715 -3.02 40.38 -14.33
C LEU A 715 -3.40 39.41 -13.21
N ASP A 716 -4.47 38.64 -13.34
CA ASP A 716 -4.87 37.61 -12.36
C ASP A 716 -3.78 36.53 -12.20
N ILE A 717 -3.13 36.14 -13.30
CA ILE A 717 -1.99 35.22 -13.29
C ILE A 717 -0.77 35.86 -12.62
N HIS A 718 -0.54 37.16 -12.81
CA HIS A 718 0.54 37.89 -12.14
C HIS A 718 0.28 38.09 -10.65
N GLU A 719 -0.94 38.47 -10.26
CA GLU A 719 -1.37 38.67 -8.87
C GLU A 719 -1.39 37.34 -8.10
N ASN A 720 -1.73 36.24 -8.77
CA ASN A 720 -1.68 34.89 -8.20
C ASN A 720 -0.40 34.12 -8.57
N TYR A 721 0.63 34.78 -9.12
CA TYR A 721 1.84 34.12 -9.61
C TYR A 721 2.56 33.40 -8.47
N GLU A 722 2.74 34.04 -7.31
CA GLU A 722 3.36 33.42 -6.14
C GLU A 722 2.56 32.22 -5.62
N GLY A 723 1.22 32.31 -5.60
CA GLY A 723 0.35 31.20 -5.18
C GLY A 723 0.42 30.01 -6.13
N ASN A 724 0.41 30.28 -7.44
CA ASN A 724 0.51 29.25 -8.47
C ASN A 724 1.92 28.63 -8.53
N VAL A 725 2.97 29.43 -8.32
CA VAL A 725 4.36 28.96 -8.21
C VAL A 725 4.54 28.07 -6.98
N GLN A 726 3.99 28.46 -5.82
CA GLN A 726 3.98 27.59 -4.63
C GLN A 726 3.21 26.30 -4.87
N GLN A 727 2.09 26.35 -5.59
CA GLN A 727 1.36 25.15 -5.99
C GLN A 727 2.19 24.24 -6.91
N VAL A 728 2.87 24.81 -7.91
CA VAL A 728 3.75 24.09 -8.84
C VAL A 728 4.98 23.54 -8.11
N GLU A 729 5.52 24.24 -7.12
CA GLU A 729 6.58 23.73 -6.24
C GLU A 729 6.06 22.53 -5.43
N TRP A 730 4.88 22.62 -4.83
CA TRP A 730 4.25 21.48 -4.13
C TRP A 730 4.01 20.30 -5.06
N PHE A 731 3.55 20.53 -6.30
CA PHE A 731 3.39 19.47 -7.28
C PHE A 731 4.72 18.88 -7.76
N ASN A 732 5.78 19.69 -7.86
CA ASN A 732 7.12 19.20 -8.19
C ASN A 732 7.77 18.43 -7.02
N HIS A 733 7.55 18.86 -5.78
CA HIS A 733 7.94 18.10 -4.60
C HIS A 733 7.19 16.77 -4.53
N LEU A 734 5.88 16.78 -4.82
CA LEU A 734 5.08 15.57 -4.91
C LEU A 734 5.58 14.65 -6.02
N LYS A 735 5.91 15.20 -7.20
CA LYS A 735 6.48 14.46 -8.33
C LYS A 735 7.83 13.84 -7.98
N ARG A 736 8.74 14.56 -7.33
CA ARG A 736 10.04 14.03 -6.86
C ARG A 736 9.87 12.92 -5.83
N ILE A 737 8.90 13.04 -4.92
CA ILE A 737 8.57 11.99 -3.95
C ILE A 737 8.01 10.76 -4.68
N LEU A 738 7.14 10.95 -5.66
CA LEU A 738 6.58 9.86 -6.46
C LEU A 738 7.63 9.20 -7.35
N GLU A 739 8.55 9.96 -7.94
CA GLU A 739 9.69 9.45 -8.71
C GLU A 739 10.66 8.68 -7.81
N ALA A 740 10.99 9.18 -6.62
CA ALA A 740 11.80 8.44 -5.64
C ALA A 740 11.12 7.14 -5.19
N LYS A 741 9.80 7.15 -5.03
CA LYS A 741 9.02 5.97 -4.68
C LYS A 741 8.91 4.98 -5.84
N LEU A 742 8.80 5.48 -7.07
CA LEU A 742 8.81 4.68 -8.29
C LEU A 742 10.20 4.08 -8.54
N HIS A 743 11.27 4.79 -8.21
CA HIS A 743 12.63 4.28 -8.24
C HIS A 743 12.86 3.20 -7.18
N SER A 744 12.36 3.39 -5.95
CA SER A 744 12.35 2.36 -4.90
C SER A 744 11.61 1.09 -5.34
N ILE A 745 10.46 1.23 -5.99
CA ILE A 745 9.66 0.11 -6.49
C ILE A 745 10.34 -0.59 -7.69
N GLN A 746 11.07 0.16 -8.53
CA GLN A 746 11.81 -0.40 -9.67
C GLN A 746 13.13 -1.07 -9.27
N THR A 747 13.77 -0.63 -8.18
CA THR A 747 14.95 -1.31 -7.62
C THR A 747 14.61 -2.56 -6.82
N GLU A 748 13.33 -2.77 -6.47
CA GLU A 748 12.84 -3.98 -5.79
C GLU A 748 12.23 -4.97 -6.80
N GLU A 749 13.08 -5.80 -7.42
CA GLU A 749 12.62 -7.09 -7.96
C GLU A 749 12.34 -8.10 -6.82
N PRO A 750 11.40 -9.05 -7.01
CA PRO A 750 10.64 -9.65 -5.92
C PRO A 750 11.48 -10.69 -5.18
N HIS A 751 12.19 -10.27 -4.14
CA HIS A 751 12.81 -11.18 -3.17
C HIS A 751 12.14 -11.00 -1.81
N GLY A 752 11.49 -12.09 -1.39
CA GLY A 752 10.58 -12.13 -0.25
C GLY A 752 11.21 -11.72 1.08
N SER A 753 10.35 -11.11 1.91
CA SER A 753 10.30 -10.87 3.37
C SER A 753 11.50 -11.17 4.29
N SER A 754 12.74 -11.23 3.82
CA SER A 754 13.91 -11.62 4.62
C SER A 754 15.07 -10.62 4.56
N SER A 755 14.95 -9.51 3.82
CA SER A 755 16.01 -8.48 3.79
C SER A 755 16.02 -7.64 5.05
N LEU A 756 14.84 -7.18 5.52
CA LEU A 756 14.74 -6.35 6.71
C LEU A 756 15.20 -7.10 7.97
N ASP A 757 14.93 -8.40 8.07
CA ASP A 757 15.41 -9.23 9.18
C ASP A 757 16.92 -9.52 9.12
N LYS A 758 17.50 -9.58 7.91
CA LYS A 758 18.96 -9.69 7.73
C LYS A 758 19.67 -8.37 8.02
N ASP A 759 19.08 -7.25 7.66
CA ASP A 759 19.63 -5.91 7.94
C ASP A 759 19.50 -5.56 9.43
N ILE A 760 18.42 -5.99 10.10
CA ILE A 760 18.27 -5.87 11.56
C ILE A 760 19.24 -6.81 12.30
N GLN A 761 19.50 -8.02 11.79
CA GLN A 761 20.53 -8.91 12.34
C GLN A 761 21.96 -8.41 12.09
N GLN A 762 22.21 -7.68 10.99
CA GLN A 762 23.52 -7.12 10.69
C GLN A 762 23.80 -5.84 11.48
N VAL A 763 22.76 -5.05 11.79
CA VAL A 763 22.86 -3.87 12.69
C VAL A 763 22.88 -4.26 14.17
N MET A 764 22.24 -5.37 14.57
CA MET A 764 22.30 -5.89 15.94
C MET A 764 23.39 -6.96 16.18
N GLY A 765 24.17 -7.30 15.16
CA GLY A 765 25.17 -8.39 15.21
C GLY A 765 26.61 -7.98 15.53
N THR A 766 26.93 -6.69 15.67
CA THR A 766 28.32 -6.21 15.89
C THR A 766 28.50 -5.46 17.21
N ALA A 767 28.00 -6.04 18.30
CA ALA A 767 28.43 -5.82 19.68
C ALA A 767 27.75 -6.93 20.51
N GLY A 768 28.31 -8.10 20.78
CA GLY A 768 29.67 -8.50 21.09
C GLY A 768 29.51 -9.75 21.95
N ALA A 769 30.13 -10.88 21.57
CA ALA A 769 30.09 -12.09 22.37
C ALA A 769 31.40 -12.21 23.15
N GLY A 770 31.34 -12.10 24.48
CA GLY A 770 32.49 -12.42 25.33
C GLY A 770 32.46 -11.93 26.78
N GLY A 771 31.48 -12.38 27.57
CA GLY A 771 31.76 -12.97 28.89
C GLY A 771 32.07 -12.12 30.13
N ASN A 772 31.21 -12.33 31.14
CA ASN A 772 31.47 -12.37 32.59
C ASN A 772 31.66 -11.07 33.39
N GLY A 773 30.70 -10.82 34.29
CA GLY A 773 30.97 -10.06 35.53
C GLY A 773 29.83 -9.15 36.01
N VAL A 774 28.85 -9.73 36.70
CA VAL A 774 28.30 -9.30 38.01
C VAL A 774 27.85 -7.84 38.23
N ASP A 775 26.60 -7.75 38.70
CA ASP A 775 25.93 -6.74 39.54
C ASP A 775 25.88 -5.27 39.12
N MET A 776 24.65 -4.79 38.94
CA MET A 776 24.22 -3.50 39.51
C MET A 776 22.73 -3.60 39.86
N LEU A 777 22.43 -3.73 41.16
CA LEU A 777 22.12 -2.63 42.07
C LEU A 777 20.78 -1.94 41.72
N VAL A 778 19.74 -2.51 42.33
CA VAL A 778 18.66 -1.78 42.96
C VAL A 778 19.24 -0.55 43.67
N LEU A 779 18.72 0.65 43.40
CA LEU A 779 18.49 1.67 44.42
C LEU A 779 17.45 2.69 43.94
N THR A 780 16.37 2.69 44.70
CA THR A 780 15.38 3.72 45.02
C THR A 780 15.79 5.19 44.88
N GLY A 781 14.80 5.99 44.49
CA GLY A 781 14.33 7.15 45.27
C GLY A 781 15.21 8.40 45.28
N ASN A 782 14.83 9.37 44.44
CA ASN A 782 14.35 10.69 44.87
C ASN A 782 13.51 11.33 43.76
#